data_AF-A0A9P1DBM5-F1
#
_entry.id   AF-A0A9P1DBM5-F1
#
_cell.length_a   1.000
_cell.length_b   1.000
_cell.length_c   1.000
_cell.angle_alpha   90.00
_cell.angle_beta   90.00
_cell.angle_gamma   90.00
#
_symmetry.space_group_name_H-M   'P 1'
#
loop_
_entity.id
_entity.type
_entity.pdbx_description
1 polymer ?
#
loop_
_entity_poly.entity_id
_entity_poly.type
_entity_poly.pdbx_seq_one_letter_code
_entity_poly.pdbx_strand_id
1 'polypeptide(L)'
;MAQPQQAMRLPPAVVTKVNEIMDSQKPINTQVGMKRSLLGESICAELSTNSATRQKQMDKNVQMVAAANGSLAPVTGHECFLSLSCSHTTAFLRALQHGCQGPNEEHVEASKSDPSWDLIHNGWEWVVLNPLVEEEWPVLPGILQSALNSSNAIAKAANELEVAATLAQFFMGGMSLTQALAKARDGAMACQESLEHIGYFVQHYAGTYFNCQLMIGQDLMAALATTNFRVQGCVFPHLRVAIWATLSSSSKNQDGFSKILTKSDVEKLRAPNMSGKIMSTETMLADSWKVAQDPALDKDNATKAYGRLCVRSILFLVSKQKFSREDHEYQNSAEILKAFSQEVQAKASMDDHLDQEELKVTDTSQATAQSMALLQNQHVKLHQMYQNNKEHYGKVFQLQALSETTGTFVHQGVLEPPTSIEVPFGKFCQWRLTKAKMPKVCPQGQIDQGLYQGNQLAQQELARVEVEMALHLAMQANHTANDCLAFALNPPGVYILKAIKKAKALKFVAIGNVSKVKKKEQPEQDQQVQIQHMVKHRGEEWSISAWKQDQTFDQDSKNHLNPYWWVKPCEDEEAANMEFATVSQEGITLPVLQNSKPLAAKEQLFYYKPKNNQQAAIGSQGPAAKKKKTSK
;
A
#
# COMPACT_ATOMS: atom_id res chain seq x y z
N MET A 1 39.02 34.03 -19.41
CA MET A 1 39.73 33.34 -18.31
C MET A 1 38.89 33.50 -17.04
N ALA A 2 38.02 32.52 -16.76
CA ALA A 2 37.19 32.53 -15.56
C ALA A 2 37.91 31.76 -14.45
N GLN A 3 38.02 32.36 -13.27
CA GLN A 3 38.62 31.73 -12.09
C GLN A 3 37.81 30.50 -11.64
N PRO A 4 38.45 29.42 -11.18
CA PRO A 4 37.73 28.28 -10.62
C PRO A 4 37.13 28.66 -9.26
N GLN A 5 35.82 28.46 -9.12
CA GLN A 5 35.12 28.56 -7.84
C GLN A 5 35.78 27.65 -6.82
N GLN A 6 36.29 28.23 -5.73
CA GLN A 6 36.74 27.50 -4.56
C GLN A 6 35.56 26.70 -4.01
N ALA A 7 35.63 25.37 -4.13
CA ALA A 7 34.79 24.47 -3.36
C ALA A 7 34.97 24.81 -1.88
N MET A 8 33.88 25.15 -1.20
CA MET A 8 33.85 25.33 0.26
C MET A 8 34.36 24.03 0.90
N ARG A 9 35.63 24.03 1.33
CA ARG A 9 36.14 22.97 2.19
C ARG A 9 35.43 23.11 3.52
N LEU A 10 34.69 22.08 3.91
CA LEU A 10 34.07 21.99 5.23
C LEU A 10 35.17 22.21 6.30
N PRO A 11 34.89 22.96 7.38
CA PRO A 11 35.86 23.19 8.44
C PRO A 11 36.39 21.85 8.97
N PRO A 12 37.70 21.72 9.26
CA PRO A 12 38.30 20.46 9.71
C PRO A 12 37.57 19.84 10.91
N ALA A 13 37.07 20.66 11.83
CA ALA A 13 36.27 20.21 12.98
C ALA A 13 34.94 19.54 12.59
N VAL A 14 34.33 19.94 11.47
CA VAL A 14 33.11 19.33 10.92
C VAL A 14 33.45 18.01 10.25
N VAL A 15 34.56 17.95 9.51
CA VAL A 15 35.05 16.71 8.88
C VAL A 15 35.40 15.66 9.94
N THR A 16 36.08 16.05 11.02
CA THR A 16 36.38 15.16 12.14
C THR A 16 35.11 14.63 12.82
N LYS A 17 34.11 15.49 13.06
CA LYS A 17 32.84 15.06 13.67
C LYS A 17 32.00 14.17 12.76
N VAL A 18 32.01 14.44 11.44
CA VAL A 18 31.34 13.60 10.46
C VAL A 18 32.01 12.23 10.38
N ASN A 19 33.35 12.18 10.40
CA ASN A 19 34.09 10.91 10.44
C ASN A 19 33.90 10.17 11.76
N GLU A 20 33.83 10.84 12.91
CA GLU A 20 33.47 10.22 14.19
C GLU A 20 32.05 9.61 14.17
N ILE A 21 31.10 10.26 13.49
CA ILE A 21 29.74 9.75 13.31
C ILE A 21 29.71 8.56 12.35
N MET A 22 30.50 8.58 11.27
CA MET A 22 30.57 7.50 10.28
C MET A 22 31.36 6.28 10.77
N ASP A 23 32.42 6.49 11.56
CA ASP A 23 33.24 5.42 12.13
C ASP A 23 32.62 4.85 13.42
N SER A 24 31.72 5.60 14.07
CA SER A 24 30.85 4.98 15.06
C SER A 24 29.89 4.05 14.33
N GLN A 25 30.04 2.74 14.48
CA GLN A 25 29.05 1.73 14.06
C GLN A 25 27.73 1.84 14.84
N LYS A 26 27.33 3.05 15.24
CA LYS A 26 26.06 3.32 15.90
C LYS A 26 25.09 3.81 14.84
N PRO A 27 23.98 3.10 14.59
CA PRO A 27 22.97 3.55 13.65
C PRO A 27 22.49 4.96 14.01
N ILE A 28 22.30 5.81 12.99
CA ILE A 28 21.82 7.20 13.05
C ILE A 28 20.32 7.27 13.48
N ASN A 29 19.87 6.37 14.34
CA ASN A 29 18.55 6.42 14.96
C ASN A 29 18.54 5.69 16.32
N THR A 30 19.19 6.25 17.34
CA THR A 30 19.21 5.68 18.71
C THR A 30 18.00 6.08 19.58
N GLN A 31 16.94 6.63 18.98
CA GLN A 31 15.63 6.74 19.65
C GLN A 31 14.50 5.98 18.91
N VAL A 32 14.83 4.85 18.28
CA VAL A 32 13.82 3.82 17.99
C VAL A 32 13.75 2.89 19.19
N GLY A 33 13.15 3.38 20.28
CA GLY A 33 12.81 2.58 21.45
C GLY A 33 11.30 2.43 21.55
N MET A 34 10.84 1.33 22.13
CA MET A 34 9.43 1.11 22.41
C MET A 34 8.85 2.26 23.26
N LYS A 35 7.74 2.86 22.83
CA LYS A 35 7.06 3.95 23.56
C LYS A 35 5.73 3.47 24.09
N ARG A 36 5.63 3.32 25.41
CA ARG A 36 4.40 2.89 26.09
C ARG A 36 3.18 3.74 25.73
N SER A 37 3.35 5.04 25.52
CA SER A 37 2.29 5.96 25.13
C SER A 37 1.69 5.71 23.73
N LEU A 38 2.35 4.88 22.90
CA LEU A 38 1.87 4.51 21.57
C LEU A 38 1.12 3.17 21.56
N LEU A 39 1.05 2.48 22.71
CA LEU A 39 0.18 1.32 22.87
C LEU A 39 -1.25 1.86 22.99
N GLY A 40 -2.03 1.76 21.90
CA GLY A 40 -3.43 2.12 21.88
C GLY A 40 -4.31 1.17 22.72
N GLU A 41 -5.63 1.19 22.48
CA GLU A 41 -6.58 0.31 23.17
C GLU A 41 -6.20 -1.17 23.02
N SER A 42 -5.59 -1.71 24.07
CA SER A 42 -5.13 -3.10 24.16
C SER A 42 -6.27 -3.95 24.69
N ILE A 43 -6.72 -4.92 23.90
CA ILE A 43 -7.90 -5.74 24.20
C ILE A 43 -7.51 -7.21 24.14
N CYS A 44 -7.90 -7.97 25.16
CA CYS A 44 -7.74 -9.42 25.21
C CYS A 44 -9.03 -10.08 25.71
N ALA A 45 -9.19 -11.37 25.40
CA ALA A 45 -10.24 -12.20 25.98
C ALA A 45 -9.63 -13.17 27.00
N GLU A 46 -10.31 -13.41 28.11
CA GLU A 46 -9.99 -14.54 28.98
C GLU A 46 -10.24 -15.87 28.26
N LEU A 47 -9.43 -16.87 28.55
CA LEU A 47 -9.68 -18.23 28.08
C LEU A 47 -11.02 -18.73 28.64
N SER A 48 -11.73 -19.53 27.84
CA SER A 48 -13.03 -20.08 28.25
C SER A 48 -12.92 -20.90 29.54
N THR A 49 -13.94 -20.81 30.39
CA THR A 49 -14.06 -21.68 31.57
C THR A 49 -14.46 -23.11 31.19
N ASN A 50 -15.01 -23.31 30.00
CA ASN A 50 -15.29 -24.61 29.43
C ASN A 50 -14.00 -25.32 29.02
N SER A 51 -13.72 -26.48 29.61
CA SER A 51 -12.47 -27.23 29.39
C SER A 51 -12.21 -27.60 27.93
N ALA A 52 -13.24 -27.98 27.17
CA ALA A 52 -13.09 -28.35 25.76
C ALA A 52 -12.78 -27.13 24.89
N THR A 53 -13.46 -26.01 25.13
CA THR A 53 -13.19 -24.75 24.41
C THR A 53 -11.82 -24.18 24.76
N ARG A 54 -11.46 -24.20 26.05
CA ARG A 54 -10.12 -23.81 26.52
C ARG A 54 -9.03 -24.62 25.84
N GLN A 55 -9.20 -25.95 25.76
CA GLN A 55 -8.22 -26.81 25.09
C GLN A 55 -8.09 -26.45 23.61
N LYS A 56 -9.21 -26.22 22.91
CA LYS A 56 -9.17 -25.77 21.50
C LYS A 56 -8.44 -24.44 21.33
N GLN A 57 -8.68 -23.46 22.20
CA GLN A 57 -8.02 -22.16 22.20
C GLN A 57 -6.50 -22.32 22.41
N MET A 58 -6.09 -23.19 23.33
CA MET A 58 -4.68 -23.51 23.59
C MET A 58 -4.03 -24.23 22.40
N ASP A 59 -4.67 -25.30 21.89
CA ASP A 59 -4.17 -26.10 20.78
C ASP A 59 -3.93 -25.24 19.53
N LYS A 60 -4.80 -24.25 19.29
CA LYS A 60 -4.61 -23.31 18.18
C LYS A 60 -3.36 -22.45 18.31
N ASN A 61 -3.05 -21.99 19.52
CA ASN A 61 -1.82 -21.23 19.77
C ASN A 61 -0.58 -22.14 19.67
N VAL A 62 -0.67 -23.39 20.15
CA VAL A 62 0.40 -24.40 19.99
C VAL A 62 0.67 -24.66 18.51
N GLN A 63 -0.38 -24.85 17.70
CA GLN A 63 -0.28 -25.03 16.25
C GLN A 63 0.37 -23.82 15.58
N MET A 64 -0.02 -22.60 15.98
CA MET A 64 0.54 -21.36 15.44
C MET A 64 2.04 -21.22 15.76
N VAL A 65 2.44 -21.49 16.99
CA VAL A 65 3.85 -21.41 17.40
C VAL A 65 4.68 -22.49 16.70
N ALA A 66 4.16 -23.71 16.56
CA ALA A 66 4.83 -24.77 15.81
C ALA A 66 5.04 -24.37 14.33
N ALA A 67 4.03 -23.77 13.71
CA ALA A 67 4.12 -23.27 12.33
C ALA A 67 5.10 -22.11 12.15
N ALA A 68 5.39 -21.35 13.22
CA ALA A 68 6.33 -20.23 13.21
C ALA A 68 7.80 -20.66 13.33
N ASN A 69 8.09 -21.96 13.47
CA ASN A 69 9.44 -22.55 13.41
C ASN A 69 10.51 -21.78 14.22
N GLY A 70 10.23 -21.52 15.51
CA GLY A 70 11.16 -20.85 16.42
C GLY A 70 11.11 -19.32 16.41
N SER A 71 10.33 -18.71 15.51
CA SER A 71 10.12 -17.24 15.46
C SER A 71 9.11 -16.72 16.49
N LEU A 72 8.34 -17.59 17.14
CA LEU A 72 7.42 -17.24 18.22
C LEU A 72 7.80 -17.97 19.50
N ALA A 73 7.53 -17.34 20.64
CA ALA A 73 7.75 -17.93 21.95
C ALA A 73 6.84 -19.16 22.18
N PRO A 74 7.33 -20.20 22.88
CA PRO A 74 6.54 -21.37 23.22
C PRO A 74 5.30 -21.02 24.05
N VAL A 75 4.22 -21.76 23.85
CA VAL A 75 3.05 -21.74 24.74
C VAL A 75 3.42 -22.47 26.03
N THR A 76 3.20 -21.83 27.17
CA THR A 76 3.64 -22.30 28.49
C THR A 76 2.63 -23.19 29.19
N GLY A 77 1.36 -23.15 28.78
CA GLY A 77 0.25 -23.81 29.46
C GLY A 77 -0.37 -22.98 30.60
N HIS A 78 0.32 -21.91 31.02
CA HIS A 78 -0.09 -21.00 32.08
C HIS A 78 -0.85 -19.76 31.55
N GLU A 79 -1.15 -19.72 30.26
CA GLU A 79 -1.91 -18.63 29.67
C GLU A 79 -3.32 -18.57 30.28
N CYS A 80 -3.75 -17.34 30.58
CA CYS A 80 -5.10 -17.02 31.02
C CYS A 80 -5.87 -16.17 30.00
N PHE A 81 -5.17 -15.57 29.03
CA PHE A 81 -5.72 -14.57 28.12
C PHE A 81 -5.27 -14.81 26.67
N LEU A 82 -6.12 -14.41 25.72
CA LEU A 82 -5.91 -14.37 24.28
C LEU A 82 -5.91 -12.91 23.82
N SER A 83 -4.79 -12.42 23.28
CA SER A 83 -4.70 -11.05 22.76
C SER A 83 -5.52 -10.88 21.48
N LEU A 84 -6.39 -9.87 21.43
CA LEU A 84 -7.16 -9.48 20.23
C LEU A 84 -6.56 -8.25 19.53
N SER A 85 -6.12 -7.26 20.32
CA SER A 85 -5.35 -6.09 19.90
C SER A 85 -3.94 -6.14 20.51
N CYS A 86 -3.01 -5.41 19.90
CA CYS A 86 -1.59 -5.41 20.28
C CYS A 86 -0.93 -6.81 20.28
N SER A 87 -1.51 -7.78 19.57
CA SER A 87 -1.04 -9.17 19.51
C SER A 87 0.37 -9.29 18.94
N HIS A 88 0.72 -8.50 17.90
CA HIS A 88 2.07 -8.46 17.35
C HIS A 88 3.09 -7.92 18.35
N THR A 89 2.74 -6.86 19.09
CA THR A 89 3.60 -6.31 20.15
C THR A 89 3.80 -7.34 21.26
N THR A 90 2.73 -7.98 21.72
CA THR A 90 2.80 -9.07 22.72
C THR A 90 3.65 -10.23 22.23
N ALA A 91 3.49 -10.65 20.98
CA ALA A 91 4.29 -11.71 20.37
C ALA A 91 5.78 -11.33 20.31
N PHE A 92 6.10 -10.10 19.89
CA PHE A 92 7.47 -9.57 19.88
C PHE A 92 8.09 -9.55 21.27
N LEU A 93 7.38 -9.04 22.29
CA LEU A 93 7.89 -9.00 23.66
C LEU A 93 8.13 -10.39 24.23
N ARG A 94 7.24 -11.34 23.97
CA ARG A 94 7.44 -12.75 24.36
C ARG A 94 8.62 -13.39 23.64
N ALA A 95 8.78 -13.11 22.35
CA ALA A 95 9.92 -13.59 21.55
C ALA A 95 11.25 -13.02 22.07
N LEU A 96 11.29 -11.73 22.40
CA LEU A 96 12.44 -11.07 23.04
C LEU A 96 12.75 -11.67 24.42
N GLN A 97 11.73 -11.94 25.24
CA GLN A 97 11.90 -12.58 26.55
C GLN A 97 12.48 -14.00 26.44
N HIS A 98 12.04 -14.77 25.43
CA HIS A 98 12.47 -16.15 25.20
C HIS A 98 13.74 -16.27 24.35
N GLY A 99 14.25 -15.17 23.77
CA GLY A 99 15.42 -15.19 22.90
C GLY A 99 15.19 -15.93 21.57
N CYS A 100 13.96 -15.85 21.04
CA CYS A 100 13.57 -16.49 19.77
C CYS A 100 14.46 -16.05 18.60
N GLN A 101 14.52 -16.89 17.57
CA GLN A 101 15.33 -16.67 16.37
C GLN A 101 14.45 -16.21 15.21
N GLY A 102 14.91 -15.18 14.50
CA GLY A 102 14.32 -14.74 13.26
C GLY A 102 14.64 -15.67 12.08
N PRO A 103 14.06 -15.42 10.89
CA PRO A 103 14.22 -16.27 9.71
C PRO A 103 15.66 -16.45 9.20
N ASN A 104 16.58 -15.58 9.62
CA ASN A 104 17.99 -15.60 9.24
C ASN A 104 18.91 -16.13 10.37
N GLU A 105 18.35 -16.84 11.37
CA GLU A 105 19.06 -17.28 12.58
C GLU A 105 19.57 -16.12 13.48
N GLU A 106 19.12 -14.89 13.21
CA GLU A 106 19.39 -13.73 14.04
C GLU A 106 18.54 -13.79 15.32
N HIS A 107 19.15 -13.59 16.49
CA HIS A 107 18.41 -13.52 17.74
C HIS A 107 17.65 -12.19 17.85
N VAL A 108 16.42 -12.25 18.39
CA VAL A 108 15.71 -11.03 18.77
C VAL A 108 16.42 -10.43 19.99
N GLU A 109 17.23 -9.40 19.76
CA GLU A 109 18.02 -8.74 20.80
C GLU A 109 17.59 -7.29 21.03
N ALA A 110 17.39 -6.93 22.29
CA ALA A 110 17.25 -5.56 22.74
C ALA A 110 18.00 -5.39 24.07
N SER A 111 18.71 -4.27 24.23
CA SER A 111 19.42 -3.94 25.48
C SER A 111 18.49 -4.08 26.68
N LYS A 112 18.97 -4.56 27.83
CA LYS A 112 18.19 -4.62 29.08
C LYS A 112 17.71 -3.25 29.56
N SER A 113 18.33 -2.17 29.08
CA SER A 113 17.90 -0.79 29.32
C SER A 113 16.78 -0.32 28.37
N ASP A 114 16.36 -1.15 27.40
CA ASP A 114 15.29 -0.82 26.47
C ASP A 114 13.92 -0.85 27.18
N PRO A 115 13.01 0.10 26.90
CA PRO A 115 11.66 0.13 27.48
C PRO A 115 10.83 -1.16 27.27
N SER A 116 11.17 -1.98 26.26
CA SER A 116 10.54 -3.29 26.04
C SER A 116 10.63 -4.19 27.28
N TRP A 117 11.72 -4.10 28.05
CA TRP A 117 11.88 -4.88 29.27
C TRP A 117 10.98 -4.37 30.40
N ASP A 118 10.63 -3.08 30.46
CA ASP A 118 9.62 -2.59 31.41
C ASP A 118 8.26 -3.24 31.13
N LEU A 119 7.85 -3.31 29.86
CA LEU A 119 6.59 -3.96 29.49
C LEU A 119 6.59 -5.47 29.72
N ILE A 120 7.73 -6.14 29.57
CA ILE A 120 7.84 -7.58 29.86
C ILE A 120 7.65 -7.85 31.37
N HIS A 121 8.28 -7.04 32.24
CA HIS A 121 8.23 -7.28 33.68
C HIS A 121 6.98 -6.73 34.34
N ASN A 122 6.56 -5.53 33.96
CA ASN A 122 5.51 -4.78 34.64
C ASN A 122 4.18 -4.75 33.85
N GLY A 123 4.18 -5.19 32.59
CA GLY A 123 3.01 -5.15 31.74
C GLY A 123 2.52 -3.73 31.42
N TRP A 124 1.31 -3.67 30.88
CA TRP A 124 0.55 -2.43 30.66
C TRP A 124 -0.94 -2.70 30.82
N GLU A 125 -1.77 -1.68 30.63
CA GLU A 125 -3.20 -1.77 30.83
C GLU A 125 -3.92 -2.47 29.66
N TRP A 126 -4.85 -3.36 29.99
CA TRP A 126 -5.65 -4.12 29.03
C TRP A 126 -7.13 -4.06 29.38
N VAL A 127 -7.97 -3.96 28.35
CA VAL A 127 -9.41 -4.26 28.46
C VAL A 127 -9.57 -5.76 28.30
N VAL A 128 -10.12 -6.40 29.34
CA VAL A 128 -10.30 -7.85 29.38
C VAL A 128 -11.77 -8.20 29.14
N LEU A 129 -12.03 -9.00 28.11
CA LEU A 129 -13.34 -9.57 27.86
C LEU A 129 -13.52 -10.82 28.71
N ASN A 130 -14.57 -10.81 29.53
CA ASN A 130 -15.00 -11.97 30.30
C ASN A 130 -15.43 -13.10 29.35
N PRO A 131 -15.11 -14.38 29.64
CA PRO A 131 -15.42 -15.48 28.73
C PRO A 131 -16.92 -15.63 28.45
N LEU A 132 -17.79 -15.22 29.38
CA LEU A 132 -19.24 -15.23 29.19
C LEU A 132 -19.70 -14.35 28.02
N VAL A 133 -18.93 -13.30 27.69
CA VAL A 133 -19.25 -12.41 26.56
C VAL A 133 -19.03 -13.12 25.22
N GLU A 134 -17.97 -13.93 25.10
CA GLU A 134 -17.75 -14.76 23.90
C GLU A 134 -18.78 -15.88 23.82
N GLU A 135 -19.20 -16.45 24.95
CA GLU A 135 -20.24 -17.48 24.98
C GLU A 135 -21.60 -16.95 24.49
N GLU A 136 -22.00 -15.76 24.93
CA GLU A 136 -23.24 -15.10 24.50
C GLU A 136 -23.12 -14.50 23.08
N TRP A 137 -21.93 -14.06 22.68
CA TRP A 137 -21.67 -13.51 21.35
C TRP A 137 -20.39 -14.09 20.70
N PRO A 138 -20.46 -15.31 20.13
CA PRO A 138 -19.29 -16.03 19.63
C PRO A 138 -18.51 -15.34 18.50
N VAL A 139 -19.14 -14.38 17.82
CA VAL A 139 -18.53 -13.65 16.69
C VAL A 139 -17.80 -12.38 17.14
N LEU A 140 -18.01 -11.93 18.38
CA LEU A 140 -17.47 -10.67 18.90
C LEU A 140 -15.93 -10.59 18.81
N PRO A 141 -15.14 -11.63 19.18
CA PRO A 141 -13.68 -11.55 19.06
C PRO A 141 -13.20 -11.26 17.64
N GLY A 142 -13.83 -11.87 16.64
CA GLY A 142 -13.52 -11.63 15.22
C GLY A 142 -13.90 -10.22 14.75
N ILE A 143 -15.03 -9.69 15.24
CA ILE A 143 -15.46 -8.31 14.95
C ILE A 143 -14.48 -7.31 15.59
N LEU A 144 -14.10 -7.51 16.84
CA LEU A 144 -13.16 -6.63 17.55
C LEU A 144 -11.78 -6.66 16.89
N GLN A 145 -11.26 -7.84 16.55
CA GLN A 145 -10.01 -7.95 15.82
C GLN A 145 -10.07 -7.22 14.46
N SER A 146 -11.19 -7.33 13.74
CA SER A 146 -11.40 -6.63 12.47
C SER A 146 -11.49 -5.12 12.65
N ALA A 147 -12.22 -4.65 13.66
CA ALA A 147 -12.38 -3.23 13.96
C ALA A 147 -11.06 -2.60 14.43
N LEU A 148 -10.28 -3.28 15.25
CA LEU A 148 -9.01 -2.76 15.77
C LEU A 148 -7.92 -2.74 14.69
N ASN A 149 -7.96 -3.71 13.77
CA ASN A 149 -7.13 -3.69 12.55
C ASN A 149 -7.61 -2.67 11.50
N SER A 150 -8.82 -2.11 11.63
CA SER A 150 -9.35 -1.15 10.66
C SER A 150 -8.56 0.15 10.64
N SER A 151 -7.91 0.54 11.76
CA SER A 151 -7.02 1.71 11.81
C SER A 151 -5.81 1.57 10.87
N ASN A 152 -5.25 0.36 10.74
CA ASN A 152 -4.23 0.03 9.74
C ASN A 152 -4.82 -0.10 8.33
N ALA A 153 -6.10 -0.49 8.20
CA ALA A 153 -6.82 -0.52 6.93
C ALA A 153 -7.21 0.89 6.43
N ILE A 154 -7.38 1.88 7.30
CA ILE A 154 -7.57 3.29 6.90
C ILE A 154 -6.32 3.81 6.16
N ALA A 155 -5.13 3.31 6.49
CA ALA A 155 -3.89 3.61 5.77
C ALA A 155 -3.72 2.81 4.46
N LYS A 156 -4.45 1.70 4.29
CA LYS A 156 -4.36 0.81 3.12
C LYS A 156 -5.76 0.49 2.58
N ALA A 157 -6.17 1.24 1.57
CA ALA A 157 -7.48 1.09 0.94
C ALA A 157 -7.71 -0.35 0.45
N ALA A 158 -8.92 -0.88 0.67
CA ALA A 158 -9.23 -2.27 0.40
C ALA A 158 -9.09 -2.63 -1.10
N ASN A 159 -8.54 -3.81 -1.38
CA ASN A 159 -8.34 -4.34 -2.74
C ASN A 159 -9.56 -5.13 -3.26
N GLU A 160 -9.56 -5.55 -4.54
CA GLU A 160 -10.73 -6.20 -5.14
C GLU A 160 -11.19 -7.47 -4.39
N LEU A 161 -10.27 -8.23 -3.81
CA LEU A 161 -10.56 -9.49 -3.13
C LEU A 161 -11.13 -9.27 -1.73
N GLU A 162 -10.57 -8.31 -0.99
CA GLU A 162 -11.06 -7.89 0.33
C GLU A 162 -12.50 -7.38 0.20
N VAL A 163 -12.76 -6.54 -0.82
CA VAL A 163 -14.11 -6.04 -1.13
C VAL A 163 -15.04 -7.19 -1.51
N ALA A 164 -14.60 -8.16 -2.31
CA ALA A 164 -15.41 -9.31 -2.68
C ALA A 164 -15.79 -10.18 -1.47
N ALA A 165 -14.84 -10.43 -0.56
CA ALA A 165 -15.07 -11.17 0.68
C ALA A 165 -16.05 -10.45 1.59
N THR A 166 -15.91 -9.12 1.74
CA THR A 166 -16.86 -8.29 2.50
C THR A 166 -18.27 -8.33 1.90
N LEU A 167 -18.39 -8.21 0.58
CA LEU A 167 -19.70 -8.30 -0.10
C LEU A 167 -20.34 -9.68 0.06
N ALA A 168 -19.55 -10.76 -0.04
CA ALA A 168 -20.03 -12.11 0.18
C ALA A 168 -20.52 -12.30 1.63
N GLN A 169 -19.80 -11.76 2.62
CA GLN A 169 -20.19 -11.83 4.03
C GLN A 169 -21.49 -11.03 4.29
N PHE A 170 -21.64 -9.84 3.71
CA PHE A 170 -22.89 -9.08 3.80
C PHE A 170 -24.06 -9.83 3.19
N PHE A 171 -23.85 -10.47 2.03
CA PHE A 171 -24.86 -11.27 1.37
C PHE A 171 -25.27 -12.50 2.18
N MET A 172 -24.29 -13.23 2.74
CA MET A 172 -24.53 -14.35 3.67
C MET A 172 -25.28 -13.90 4.93
N GLY A 173 -25.04 -12.67 5.39
CA GLY A 173 -25.76 -12.04 6.50
C GLY A 173 -27.17 -11.54 6.15
N GLY A 174 -27.69 -11.84 4.95
CA GLY A 174 -29.04 -11.48 4.52
C GLY A 174 -29.19 -10.08 3.94
N MET A 175 -28.09 -9.37 3.69
CA MET A 175 -28.10 -8.06 3.05
C MET A 175 -28.29 -8.18 1.53
N SER A 176 -29.11 -7.30 0.94
CA SER A 176 -29.20 -7.27 -0.53
C SER A 176 -27.89 -6.76 -1.14
N LEU A 177 -27.55 -7.22 -2.35
CA LEU A 177 -26.33 -6.80 -3.04
C LEU A 177 -26.24 -5.28 -3.20
N THR A 178 -27.36 -4.61 -3.47
CA THR A 178 -27.43 -3.13 -3.58
C THR A 178 -27.03 -2.44 -2.27
N GLN A 179 -27.48 -2.97 -1.14
CA GLN A 179 -27.11 -2.45 0.18
C GLN A 179 -25.64 -2.76 0.52
N ALA A 180 -25.16 -3.94 0.16
CA ALA A 180 -23.77 -4.34 0.36
C ALA A 180 -22.80 -3.46 -0.45
N LEU A 181 -23.12 -3.18 -1.72
CA LEU A 181 -22.37 -2.28 -2.59
C LEU A 181 -22.37 -0.84 -2.07
N ALA A 182 -23.52 -0.34 -1.60
CA ALA A 182 -23.61 0.98 -0.99
C ALA A 182 -22.71 1.08 0.26
N LYS A 183 -22.75 0.08 1.15
CA LYS A 183 -21.86 0.03 2.32
C LYS A 183 -20.38 -0.07 1.96
N ALA A 184 -20.03 -0.83 0.93
CA ALA A 184 -18.65 -0.91 0.47
C ALA A 184 -18.16 0.45 -0.07
N ARG A 185 -19.01 1.20 -0.79
CA ARG A 185 -18.69 2.57 -1.28
C ARG A 185 -18.37 3.56 -0.19
N ASP A 186 -19.00 3.41 0.98
CA ASP A 186 -18.76 4.29 2.13
C ASP A 186 -17.37 4.03 2.76
N GLY A 187 -16.70 2.93 2.42
CA GLY A 187 -15.34 2.60 2.84
C GLY A 187 -14.24 3.13 1.90
N ALA A 188 -13.04 3.35 2.44
CA ALA A 188 -11.87 3.67 1.62
C ALA A 188 -11.39 2.41 0.86
N MET A 189 -11.68 2.34 -0.45
CA MET A 189 -11.31 1.23 -1.33
C MET A 189 -10.43 1.70 -2.48
N ALA A 190 -9.36 0.96 -2.78
CA ALA A 190 -8.49 1.25 -3.90
C ALA A 190 -9.18 0.94 -5.25
N CYS A 191 -10.12 0.01 -5.24
CA CYS A 191 -10.78 -0.54 -6.42
C CYS A 191 -12.20 -0.02 -6.67
N GLN A 192 -12.46 1.28 -6.41
CA GLN A 192 -13.81 1.85 -6.59
C GLN A 192 -14.35 1.65 -8.02
N GLU A 193 -13.49 1.78 -9.03
CA GLU A 193 -13.86 1.60 -10.44
C GLU A 193 -14.23 0.14 -10.79
N SER A 194 -13.69 -0.83 -10.04
CA SER A 194 -13.98 -2.26 -10.21
C SER A 194 -15.21 -2.73 -9.44
N LEU A 195 -15.78 -1.90 -8.55
CA LEU A 195 -16.76 -2.32 -7.55
C LEU A 195 -18.01 -2.98 -8.15
N GLU A 196 -18.57 -2.42 -9.21
CA GLU A 196 -19.75 -2.97 -9.88
C GLU A 196 -19.45 -4.34 -10.52
N HIS A 197 -18.23 -4.53 -11.05
CA HIS A 197 -17.78 -5.80 -11.61
C HIS A 197 -17.52 -6.85 -10.51
N ILE A 198 -17.00 -6.41 -9.36
CA ILE A 198 -16.85 -7.25 -8.16
C ILE A 198 -18.23 -7.68 -7.65
N GLY A 199 -19.19 -6.76 -7.55
CA GLY A 199 -20.57 -7.06 -7.17
C GLY A 199 -21.21 -8.08 -8.09
N TYR A 200 -21.08 -7.89 -9.41
CA TYR A 200 -21.55 -8.85 -10.41
C TYR A 200 -20.90 -10.22 -10.22
N PHE A 201 -19.58 -10.26 -10.00
CA PHE A 201 -18.86 -11.50 -9.79
C PHE A 201 -19.35 -12.22 -8.51
N VAL A 202 -19.48 -11.50 -7.40
CA VAL A 202 -19.92 -12.06 -6.12
C VAL A 202 -21.33 -12.63 -6.24
N GLN A 203 -22.24 -11.89 -6.87
CA GLN A 203 -23.62 -12.29 -7.07
C GLN A 203 -23.77 -13.60 -7.85
N HIS A 204 -22.91 -13.82 -8.85
CA HIS A 204 -23.07 -14.93 -9.79
C HIS A 204 -22.12 -16.10 -9.51
N TYR A 205 -21.00 -15.87 -8.81
CA TYR A 205 -19.89 -16.83 -8.79
C TYR A 205 -19.19 -17.01 -7.43
N ALA A 206 -19.43 -16.18 -6.40
CA ALA A 206 -18.71 -16.30 -5.14
C ALA A 206 -19.33 -17.32 -4.18
N GLY A 207 -18.49 -18.21 -3.64
CA GLY A 207 -18.86 -19.20 -2.63
C GLY A 207 -17.78 -19.48 -1.56
N THR A 208 -16.61 -18.83 -1.58
CA THR A 208 -15.52 -19.11 -0.62
C THR A 208 -14.49 -18.00 -0.40
N TYR A 209 -13.85 -18.07 0.78
CA TYR A 209 -12.85 -17.15 1.32
C TYR A 209 -11.49 -17.26 0.61
N PHE A 210 -10.86 -16.11 0.35
CA PHE A 210 -9.47 -16.00 -0.11
C PHE A 210 -8.79 -14.81 0.58
N ASN A 211 -7.51 -14.97 0.95
CA ASN A 211 -6.70 -13.92 1.60
C ASN A 211 -5.47 -13.60 0.73
N CYS A 212 -5.56 -12.57 -0.11
CA CYS A 212 -4.47 -12.09 -0.96
C CYS A 212 -4.55 -10.56 -1.12
N GLN A 213 -3.40 -9.90 -1.30
CA GLN A 213 -3.26 -8.44 -1.26
C GLN A 213 -3.09 -7.76 -2.63
N LEU A 214 -3.03 -8.53 -3.73
CA LEU A 214 -2.66 -8.02 -5.06
C LEU A 214 -3.90 -7.61 -5.87
N MET A 215 -3.87 -6.43 -6.50
CA MET A 215 -4.97 -5.95 -7.34
C MET A 215 -4.90 -6.54 -8.75
N ILE A 216 -6.04 -6.70 -9.42
CA ILE A 216 -6.10 -7.24 -10.79
C ILE A 216 -6.50 -6.20 -11.84
N GLY A 217 -7.11 -5.08 -11.42
CA GLY A 217 -7.44 -3.94 -12.28
C GLY A 217 -8.81 -4.07 -12.97
N GLN A 218 -9.43 -2.92 -13.25
CA GLN A 218 -10.82 -2.82 -13.74
C GLN A 218 -11.06 -3.60 -15.02
N ASP A 219 -10.25 -3.40 -16.06
CA ASP A 219 -10.43 -4.05 -17.36
C ASP A 219 -10.40 -5.58 -17.28
N LEU A 220 -9.52 -6.11 -16.44
CA LEU A 220 -9.35 -7.54 -16.27
C LEU A 220 -10.46 -8.12 -15.39
N MET A 221 -10.89 -7.38 -14.36
CA MET A 221 -12.03 -7.76 -13.53
C MET A 221 -13.33 -7.75 -14.34
N ALA A 222 -13.54 -6.75 -15.20
CA ALA A 222 -14.67 -6.68 -16.11
C ALA A 222 -14.67 -7.87 -17.09
N ALA A 223 -13.50 -8.18 -17.69
CA ALA A 223 -13.35 -9.36 -18.55
C ALA A 223 -13.65 -10.66 -17.79
N LEU A 224 -13.10 -10.83 -16.59
CA LEU A 224 -13.32 -12.01 -15.76
C LEU A 224 -14.77 -12.15 -15.30
N ALA A 225 -15.48 -11.06 -15.04
CA ALA A 225 -16.88 -11.07 -14.61
C ALA A 225 -17.83 -11.34 -15.78
N THR A 226 -17.60 -10.72 -16.94
CA THR A 226 -18.61 -10.64 -18.01
C THR A 226 -18.34 -11.55 -19.22
N THR A 227 -17.15 -12.15 -19.33
CA THR A 227 -16.83 -13.01 -20.49
C THR A 227 -17.79 -14.18 -20.60
N ASN A 228 -18.45 -14.29 -21.77
CA ASN A 228 -19.24 -15.46 -22.14
C ASN A 228 -18.35 -16.44 -22.93
N PHE A 229 -18.00 -17.57 -22.32
CA PHE A 229 -17.16 -18.63 -22.88
C PHE A 229 -17.83 -19.46 -24.00
N ARG A 230 -19.05 -19.10 -24.42
CA ARG A 230 -19.78 -19.69 -25.57
C ARG A 230 -20.06 -21.19 -25.42
N VAL A 231 -20.21 -21.67 -24.18
CA VAL A 231 -20.69 -23.04 -23.91
C VAL A 231 -22.06 -22.95 -23.25
N GLN A 232 -23.07 -23.54 -23.88
CA GLN A 232 -24.45 -23.48 -23.39
C GLN A 232 -24.58 -24.23 -22.06
N GLY A 233 -25.36 -23.67 -21.14
CA GLY A 233 -25.71 -24.31 -19.86
C GLY A 233 -24.61 -24.29 -18.78
N CYS A 234 -23.45 -23.70 -19.03
CA CYS A 234 -22.37 -23.61 -18.04
C CYS A 234 -21.85 -22.17 -17.90
N VAL A 235 -21.74 -21.70 -16.65
CA VAL A 235 -21.31 -20.33 -16.32
C VAL A 235 -19.89 -20.26 -15.73
N PHE A 236 -19.24 -21.42 -15.60
CA PHE A 236 -17.82 -21.59 -15.24
C PHE A 236 -17.38 -20.95 -13.91
N PRO A 237 -18.09 -21.18 -12.79
CA PRO A 237 -17.73 -20.56 -11.50
C PRO A 237 -16.33 -20.95 -11.02
N HIS A 238 -15.92 -22.22 -11.13
CA HIS A 238 -14.62 -22.67 -10.61
C HIS A 238 -13.46 -22.20 -11.49
N LEU A 239 -13.63 -22.19 -12.82
CA LEU A 239 -12.66 -21.64 -13.75
C LEU A 239 -12.44 -20.15 -13.46
N ARG A 240 -13.51 -19.38 -13.22
CA ARG A 240 -13.42 -17.95 -12.88
C ARG A 240 -12.69 -17.71 -11.57
N VAL A 241 -13.01 -18.49 -10.53
CA VAL A 241 -12.30 -18.47 -9.25
C VAL A 241 -10.83 -18.82 -9.43
N ALA A 242 -10.52 -19.84 -10.25
CA ALA A 242 -9.14 -20.24 -10.53
C ALA A 242 -8.35 -19.16 -11.29
N ILE A 243 -8.98 -18.46 -12.24
CA ILE A 243 -8.36 -17.31 -12.93
C ILE A 243 -8.05 -16.20 -11.93
N TRP A 244 -8.98 -15.89 -11.02
CA TRP A 244 -8.74 -14.89 -9.98
C TRP A 244 -7.61 -15.32 -9.04
N ALA A 245 -7.63 -16.56 -8.55
CA ALA A 245 -6.58 -17.10 -7.68
C ALA A 245 -5.19 -17.03 -8.35
N THR A 246 -5.11 -17.32 -9.66
CA THR A 246 -3.88 -17.21 -10.46
C THR A 246 -3.38 -15.77 -10.54
N LEU A 247 -4.29 -14.81 -10.74
CA LEU A 247 -3.93 -13.40 -10.78
C LEU A 247 -3.45 -12.90 -9.42
N SER A 248 -4.14 -13.27 -8.33
CA SER A 248 -3.85 -12.82 -6.97
C SER A 248 -2.57 -13.42 -6.38
N SER A 249 -2.09 -14.54 -6.93
CA SER A 249 -0.87 -15.23 -6.49
C SER A 249 0.38 -14.91 -7.33
N SER A 250 0.27 -14.00 -8.30
CA SER A 250 1.37 -13.64 -9.20
C SER A 250 2.59 -13.04 -8.48
N SER A 251 3.79 -13.52 -8.82
CA SER A 251 5.06 -12.81 -8.52
C SER A 251 5.36 -11.70 -9.52
N LYS A 252 4.72 -11.74 -10.70
CA LYS A 252 4.85 -10.75 -11.78
C LYS A 252 3.78 -9.66 -11.60
N ASN A 253 4.18 -8.54 -11.02
CA ASN A 253 3.32 -7.36 -10.84
C ASN A 253 4.02 -6.08 -11.35
N GLN A 254 3.22 -5.07 -11.65
CA GLN A 254 3.67 -3.72 -11.98
C GLN A 254 2.69 -2.75 -11.34
N ASP A 255 3.20 -1.79 -10.56
CA ASP A 255 2.40 -0.77 -9.86
C ASP A 255 1.28 -1.36 -8.98
N GLY A 256 1.52 -2.52 -8.37
CA GLY A 256 0.54 -3.21 -7.51
C GLY A 256 -0.51 -4.04 -8.26
N PHE A 257 -0.49 -4.04 -9.60
CA PHE A 257 -1.38 -4.84 -10.43
C PHE A 257 -0.72 -6.12 -10.95
N SER A 258 -1.46 -7.23 -10.92
CA SER A 258 -1.03 -8.50 -11.51
C SER A 258 -0.87 -8.41 -13.02
N LYS A 259 0.23 -8.97 -13.55
CA LYS A 259 0.52 -9.02 -15.00
C LYS A 259 0.75 -10.44 -15.52
N ILE A 260 0.45 -11.48 -14.73
CA ILE A 260 0.64 -12.87 -15.15
C ILE A 260 -0.35 -13.29 -16.24
N LEU A 261 -1.63 -12.90 -16.09
CA LEU A 261 -2.64 -13.01 -17.14
C LEU A 261 -3.05 -11.62 -17.62
N THR A 262 -3.44 -11.55 -18.89
CA THR A 262 -3.93 -10.34 -19.55
C THR A 262 -5.36 -10.57 -20.01
N LYS A 263 -6.07 -9.49 -20.37
CA LYS A 263 -7.42 -9.58 -20.97
C LYS A 263 -7.44 -10.51 -22.19
N SER A 264 -6.40 -10.45 -23.02
CA SER A 264 -6.25 -11.32 -24.18
C SER A 264 -6.20 -12.81 -23.83
N ASP A 265 -5.70 -13.18 -22.64
CA ASP A 265 -5.64 -14.58 -22.22
C ASP A 265 -7.03 -15.07 -21.81
N VAL A 266 -7.83 -14.24 -21.14
CA VAL A 266 -9.24 -14.56 -20.82
C VAL A 266 -10.08 -14.68 -22.11
N GLU A 267 -9.83 -13.79 -23.08
CA GLU A 267 -10.51 -13.84 -24.39
C GLU A 267 -10.13 -15.07 -25.21
N LYS A 268 -8.87 -15.54 -25.16
CA LYS A 268 -8.46 -16.79 -25.82
C LYS A 268 -9.23 -18.01 -25.31
N LEU A 269 -9.61 -18.04 -24.05
CA LEU A 269 -10.42 -19.13 -23.49
C LEU A 269 -11.84 -19.21 -24.08
N ARG A 270 -12.30 -18.16 -24.77
CA ARG A 270 -13.58 -18.13 -25.51
C ARG A 270 -13.50 -18.82 -26.87
N ALA A 271 -12.30 -19.14 -27.36
CA ALA A 271 -12.14 -19.71 -28.68
C ALA A 271 -12.82 -21.09 -28.78
N PRO A 272 -13.48 -21.44 -29.90
CA PRO A 272 -14.23 -22.70 -30.02
C PRO A 272 -13.39 -23.97 -29.75
N ASN A 273 -12.10 -23.93 -30.07
CA ASN A 273 -11.16 -25.02 -29.82
C ASN A 273 -10.78 -25.18 -28.32
N MET A 274 -11.11 -24.19 -27.48
CA MET A 274 -10.89 -24.22 -26.04
C MET A 274 -12.08 -24.76 -25.26
N SER A 275 -13.29 -24.78 -25.85
CA SER A 275 -14.55 -25.18 -25.18
C SER A 275 -14.46 -26.53 -24.45
N GLY A 276 -13.88 -27.55 -25.09
CA GLY A 276 -13.69 -28.87 -24.46
C GLY A 276 -12.70 -28.84 -23.29
N LYS A 277 -11.61 -28.07 -23.42
CA LYS A 277 -10.56 -27.95 -22.39
C LYS A 277 -11.06 -27.19 -21.16
N ILE A 278 -11.79 -26.09 -21.35
CA ILE A 278 -12.35 -25.30 -20.25
C ILE A 278 -13.46 -26.05 -19.52
N MET A 279 -14.27 -26.85 -20.22
CA MET A 279 -15.30 -27.69 -19.60
C MET A 279 -14.68 -28.79 -18.75
N SER A 280 -13.68 -29.50 -19.29
CA SER A 280 -12.93 -30.52 -18.55
C SER A 280 -12.24 -29.92 -17.31
N THR A 281 -11.69 -28.71 -17.44
CA THR A 281 -11.05 -28.01 -16.32
C THR A 281 -12.06 -27.57 -15.27
N GLU A 282 -13.22 -27.05 -15.66
CA GLU A 282 -14.31 -26.70 -14.73
C GLU A 282 -14.77 -27.91 -13.92
N THR A 283 -15.01 -29.05 -14.58
CA THR A 283 -15.39 -30.29 -13.90
C THR A 283 -14.32 -30.76 -12.94
N MET A 284 -13.05 -30.77 -13.37
CA MET A 284 -11.92 -31.16 -12.54
C MET A 284 -11.80 -30.27 -11.28
N LEU A 285 -11.93 -28.95 -11.43
CA LEU A 285 -11.88 -28.03 -10.30
C LEU A 285 -13.09 -28.20 -9.38
N ALA A 286 -14.29 -28.37 -9.94
CA ALA A 286 -15.51 -28.58 -9.14
C ALA A 286 -15.44 -29.88 -8.30
N ASP A 287 -14.94 -30.97 -8.88
CA ASP A 287 -14.82 -32.24 -8.16
C ASP A 287 -13.69 -32.19 -7.13
N SER A 288 -12.56 -31.56 -7.46
CA SER A 288 -11.45 -31.35 -6.53
C SER A 288 -11.84 -30.44 -5.36
N TRP A 289 -12.72 -29.46 -5.60
CA TRP A 289 -13.25 -28.61 -4.54
C TRP A 289 -14.09 -29.41 -3.54
N LYS A 290 -14.95 -30.32 -4.02
CA LYS A 290 -15.71 -31.23 -3.13
C LYS A 290 -14.78 -32.08 -2.27
N VAL A 291 -13.70 -32.59 -2.85
CA VAL A 291 -12.66 -33.33 -2.10
C VAL A 291 -12.03 -32.44 -1.04
N ALA A 292 -11.64 -31.21 -1.38
CA ALA A 292 -11.03 -30.27 -0.44
C ALA A 292 -11.97 -29.82 0.70
N GLN A 293 -13.28 -30.03 0.57
CA GLN A 293 -14.28 -29.76 1.61
C GLN A 293 -14.55 -30.96 2.53
N ASP A 294 -13.88 -32.11 2.33
CA ASP A 294 -14.06 -33.26 3.21
C ASP A 294 -13.63 -32.92 4.66
N PRO A 295 -14.54 -33.04 5.65
CA PRO A 295 -14.23 -32.77 7.06
C PRO A 295 -13.11 -33.64 7.65
N ALA A 296 -12.79 -34.78 7.02
CA ALA A 296 -11.73 -35.68 7.44
C ALA A 296 -10.32 -35.17 7.08
N LEU A 297 -10.21 -34.18 6.20
CA LEU A 297 -8.94 -33.62 5.75
C LEU A 297 -8.51 -32.42 6.58
N ASP A 298 -7.20 -32.19 6.66
CA ASP A 298 -6.69 -30.94 7.22
C ASP A 298 -7.12 -29.77 6.33
N LYS A 299 -7.99 -28.91 6.87
CA LYS A 299 -8.65 -27.84 6.12
C LYS A 299 -7.65 -26.87 5.51
N ASP A 300 -6.56 -26.54 6.21
CA ASP A 300 -5.57 -25.60 5.72
C ASP A 300 -4.75 -26.19 4.57
N ASN A 301 -4.24 -27.42 4.73
CA ASN A 301 -3.53 -28.13 3.68
C ASN A 301 -4.42 -28.39 2.45
N ALA A 302 -5.65 -28.86 2.64
CA ALA A 302 -6.59 -29.10 1.55
C ALA A 302 -6.93 -27.81 0.78
N THR A 303 -7.11 -26.68 1.49
CA THR A 303 -7.34 -25.37 0.86
C THR A 303 -6.11 -24.89 0.08
N LYS A 304 -4.90 -25.06 0.63
CA LYS A 304 -3.64 -24.72 -0.05
C LYS A 304 -3.41 -25.57 -1.30
N ALA A 305 -3.64 -26.88 -1.21
CA ALA A 305 -3.53 -27.80 -2.33
C ALA A 305 -4.53 -27.44 -3.45
N TYR A 306 -5.78 -27.10 -3.09
CA TYR A 306 -6.77 -26.62 -4.04
C TYR A 306 -6.35 -25.30 -4.71
N GLY A 307 -5.78 -24.36 -3.93
CA GLY A 307 -5.22 -23.12 -4.47
C GLY A 307 -4.12 -23.37 -5.51
N ARG A 308 -3.20 -24.30 -5.26
CA ARG A 308 -2.17 -24.70 -6.23
C ARG A 308 -2.76 -25.36 -7.47
N LEU A 309 -3.75 -26.25 -7.29
CA LEU A 309 -4.50 -26.85 -8.40
C LEU A 309 -5.10 -25.77 -9.33
N CYS A 310 -5.74 -24.74 -8.76
CA CYS A 310 -6.28 -23.62 -9.52
C CYS A 310 -5.21 -22.93 -10.37
N VAL A 311 -4.07 -22.57 -9.76
CA VAL A 311 -2.97 -21.87 -10.44
C VAL A 311 -2.41 -22.70 -11.59
N ARG A 312 -2.06 -23.97 -11.33
CA ARG A 312 -1.53 -24.90 -12.33
C ARG A 312 -2.47 -25.06 -13.51
N SER A 313 -3.76 -25.26 -13.24
CA SER A 313 -4.79 -25.47 -14.26
C SER A 313 -4.91 -24.28 -15.21
N ILE A 314 -4.90 -23.05 -14.69
CA ILE A 314 -5.02 -21.85 -15.53
C ILE A 314 -3.74 -21.60 -16.31
N LEU A 315 -2.56 -21.71 -15.68
CA LEU A 315 -1.29 -21.52 -16.37
C LEU A 315 -1.09 -22.57 -17.47
N PHE A 316 -1.55 -23.80 -17.27
CA PHE A 316 -1.58 -24.83 -18.31
C PHE A 316 -2.51 -24.44 -19.46
N LEU A 317 -3.76 -24.06 -19.17
CA LEU A 317 -4.75 -23.67 -20.19
C LEU A 317 -4.29 -22.52 -21.09
N VAL A 318 -3.58 -21.54 -20.52
CA VAL A 318 -3.11 -20.36 -21.25
C VAL A 318 -1.66 -20.47 -21.73
N SER A 319 -1.04 -21.66 -21.60
CA SER A 319 0.35 -21.95 -22.02
C SER A 319 1.38 -21.00 -21.40
N LYS A 320 1.23 -20.75 -20.09
CA LYS A 320 2.04 -19.83 -19.28
C LYS A 320 2.69 -20.51 -18.07
N GLN A 321 2.90 -21.82 -18.13
CA GLN A 321 3.48 -22.61 -17.03
C GLN A 321 4.86 -22.10 -16.58
N LYS A 322 5.69 -21.59 -17.48
CA LYS A 322 6.94 -20.88 -17.16
C LYS A 322 6.84 -19.67 -16.21
N PHE A 323 5.63 -19.15 -15.97
CA PHE A 323 5.38 -18.08 -15.00
C PHE A 323 4.81 -18.61 -13.67
N SER A 324 4.69 -19.94 -13.53
CA SER A 324 4.42 -20.60 -12.26
C SER A 324 5.54 -20.29 -11.27
N ARG A 325 5.22 -20.40 -9.98
CA ARG A 325 6.22 -20.39 -8.91
C ARG A 325 6.89 -21.76 -8.73
N GLU A 326 6.43 -22.75 -9.48
CA GLU A 326 6.92 -24.12 -9.47
C GLU A 326 7.81 -24.34 -10.68
N ASP A 327 8.98 -24.94 -10.50
CA ASP A 327 9.90 -25.31 -11.58
C ASP A 327 9.47 -26.62 -12.28
N HIS A 328 8.16 -26.79 -12.46
CA HIS A 328 7.56 -27.97 -13.08
C HIS A 328 6.53 -27.57 -14.12
N GLU A 329 6.70 -28.04 -15.36
CA GLU A 329 5.71 -27.90 -16.42
C GLU A 329 4.94 -29.21 -16.57
N TYR A 330 3.65 -29.17 -16.24
CA TYR A 330 2.76 -30.31 -16.37
C TYR A 330 2.45 -30.57 -17.85
N GLN A 331 2.52 -31.83 -18.25
CA GLN A 331 2.28 -32.22 -19.65
C GLN A 331 0.79 -32.32 -19.97
N ASN A 332 -0.04 -32.61 -18.96
CA ASN A 332 -1.47 -32.79 -19.12
C ASN A 332 -2.22 -32.54 -17.80
N SER A 333 -3.55 -32.37 -17.89
CA SER A 333 -4.41 -32.13 -16.73
C SER A 333 -4.43 -33.30 -15.73
N ALA A 334 -4.11 -34.53 -16.14
CA ALA A 334 -4.09 -35.68 -15.24
C ALA A 334 -2.89 -35.63 -14.28
N GLU A 335 -1.73 -35.14 -14.73
CA GLU A 335 -0.57 -34.90 -13.86
C GLU A 335 -0.85 -33.80 -12.84
N ILE A 336 -1.53 -32.73 -13.25
CA ILE A 336 -1.98 -31.66 -12.35
C ILE A 336 -2.90 -32.21 -11.26
N LEU A 337 -3.88 -33.04 -11.64
CA LEU A 337 -4.81 -33.67 -10.70
C LEU A 337 -4.10 -34.64 -9.77
N LYS A 338 -3.13 -35.41 -10.28
CA LYS A 338 -2.32 -36.34 -9.48
C LYS A 338 -1.51 -35.59 -8.41
N ALA A 339 -0.91 -34.46 -8.76
CA ALA A 339 -0.18 -33.62 -7.80
C ALA A 339 -1.12 -33.09 -6.70
N PHE A 340 -2.33 -32.64 -7.06
CA PHE A 340 -3.34 -32.25 -6.08
C PHE A 340 -3.71 -33.41 -5.14
N SER A 341 -3.99 -34.60 -5.66
CA SER A 341 -4.33 -35.77 -4.84
C SER A 341 -3.21 -36.15 -3.86
N GLN A 342 -1.95 -36.05 -4.29
CA GLN A 342 -0.79 -36.31 -3.44
C GLN A 342 -0.67 -35.27 -2.32
N GLU A 343 -0.83 -33.99 -2.64
CA GLU A 343 -0.72 -32.90 -1.68
C GLU A 343 -1.84 -32.92 -0.63
N VAL A 344 -3.06 -33.25 -1.04
CA VAL A 344 -4.19 -33.38 -0.11
C VAL A 344 -3.99 -34.52 0.88
N GLN A 345 -3.34 -35.62 0.44
CA GLN A 345 -3.04 -36.78 1.26
C GLN A 345 -1.77 -36.63 2.11
N ALA A 346 -0.87 -35.71 1.74
CA ALA A 346 0.34 -35.44 2.49
C ALA A 346 -0.02 -34.83 3.85
N LYS A 347 0.39 -35.49 4.95
CA LYS A 347 0.45 -34.82 6.25
C LYS A 347 1.50 -33.72 6.15
N ALA A 348 1.18 -32.53 6.64
CA ALA A 348 2.04 -31.35 6.63
C ALA A 348 3.51 -31.72 6.94
N SER A 349 4.28 -31.92 5.89
CA SER A 349 5.71 -32.18 5.90
C SER A 349 6.29 -31.01 5.14
N MET A 350 7.10 -30.23 5.85
CA MET A 350 7.98 -29.25 5.23
C MET A 350 8.92 -30.02 4.32
N ASP A 351 8.95 -29.69 3.05
CA ASP A 351 10.19 -29.77 2.29
C ASP A 351 10.24 -28.66 1.25
N ASP A 352 11.19 -27.77 1.52
CA ASP A 352 11.80 -26.81 0.64
C ASP A 352 12.88 -27.58 -0.12
N HIS A 353 12.72 -27.80 -1.43
CA HIS A 353 13.76 -28.48 -2.22
C HIS A 353 14.04 -27.77 -3.55
N LEU A 354 15.10 -26.97 -3.47
CA LEU A 354 16.20 -26.76 -4.41
C LEU A 354 16.17 -27.57 -5.73
N ASP A 355 16.23 -26.80 -6.82
CA ASP A 355 16.58 -27.12 -8.21
C ASP A 355 17.35 -28.45 -8.41
N GLN A 356 16.80 -29.34 -9.25
CA GLN A 356 17.58 -30.35 -9.97
C GLN A 356 17.56 -30.05 -11.47
N GLU A 357 18.72 -29.68 -12.02
CA GLU A 357 18.95 -29.51 -13.47
C GLU A 357 18.91 -30.86 -14.22
N GLU A 358 18.45 -30.80 -15.46
CA GLU A 358 18.32 -31.92 -16.40
C GLU A 358 19.69 -32.51 -16.80
N LEU A 359 19.87 -33.84 -16.69
CA LEU A 359 21.10 -34.56 -17.00
C LEU A 359 21.43 -34.52 -18.51
N LYS A 360 22.40 -33.70 -18.88
CA LYS A 360 22.96 -33.64 -20.24
C LYS A 360 24.08 -34.67 -20.42
N VAL A 361 23.80 -35.76 -21.14
CA VAL A 361 24.81 -36.78 -21.47
C VAL A 361 25.92 -36.14 -22.34
N THR A 362 27.13 -36.10 -21.80
CA THR A 362 28.32 -35.51 -22.44
C THR A 362 29.40 -36.60 -22.55
N ASP A 363 29.96 -36.79 -23.75
CA ASP A 363 31.04 -37.76 -24.00
C ASP A 363 32.34 -37.31 -23.29
N THR A 364 32.68 -37.99 -22.19
CA THR A 364 33.85 -37.68 -21.36
C THR A 364 35.17 -38.15 -21.96
N SER A 365 35.16 -38.90 -23.06
CA SER A 365 36.38 -39.43 -23.68
C SER A 365 37.14 -38.40 -24.52
N GLN A 366 36.49 -37.30 -24.91
CA GLN A 366 37.09 -36.20 -25.70
C GLN A 366 36.97 -34.83 -25.01
N ALA A 367 36.53 -34.78 -23.74
CA ALA A 367 36.28 -33.52 -23.04
C ALA A 367 37.60 -32.82 -22.66
N THR A 368 37.69 -31.50 -22.92
CA THR A 368 38.81 -30.67 -22.46
C THR A 368 38.83 -30.59 -20.93
N ALA A 369 39.98 -30.28 -20.32
CA ALA A 369 40.10 -30.08 -18.88
C ALA A 369 39.10 -29.03 -18.33
N GLN A 370 38.79 -28.00 -19.13
CA GLN A 370 37.77 -27.00 -18.84
C GLN A 370 36.36 -27.58 -18.81
N SER A 371 36.01 -28.37 -19.83
CA SER A 371 34.71 -29.05 -19.92
C SER A 371 34.53 -30.06 -18.77
N MET A 372 35.59 -30.79 -18.41
CA MET A 372 35.61 -31.71 -17.28
C MET A 372 35.41 -30.98 -15.94
N ALA A 373 36.07 -29.83 -15.73
CA ALA A 373 35.96 -29.06 -14.50
C ALA A 373 34.56 -28.44 -14.31
N LEU A 374 33.95 -27.94 -15.38
CA LEU A 374 32.57 -27.44 -15.37
C LEU A 374 31.55 -28.57 -15.18
N LEU A 375 31.81 -29.75 -15.74
CA LEU A 375 30.94 -30.92 -15.58
C LEU A 375 31.00 -31.49 -14.16
N GLN A 376 32.17 -31.41 -13.49
CA GLN A 376 32.35 -31.77 -12.08
C GLN A 376 31.81 -30.70 -11.11
N ASN A 377 31.65 -29.45 -11.57
CA ASN A 377 31.18 -28.33 -10.76
C ASN A 377 30.05 -27.59 -11.51
N GLN A 378 28.91 -28.26 -11.71
CA GLN A 378 27.80 -27.76 -12.52
C GLN A 378 27.25 -26.40 -12.06
N HIS A 379 27.44 -26.05 -10.78
CA HIS A 379 27.07 -24.76 -10.20
C HIS A 379 28.00 -23.60 -10.64
N VAL A 380 29.16 -23.90 -11.21
CA VAL A 380 30.14 -22.91 -11.67
C VAL A 380 29.98 -22.65 -13.17
N LYS A 381 29.70 -21.40 -13.53
CA LYS A 381 29.41 -20.93 -14.88
C LYS A 381 30.14 -19.59 -15.10
N LEU A 382 30.69 -19.40 -16.30
CA LEU A 382 31.36 -18.15 -16.68
C LEU A 382 30.43 -16.95 -16.53
N HIS A 383 31.00 -15.82 -16.12
CA HIS A 383 30.34 -14.54 -15.88
C HIS A 383 29.29 -14.50 -14.76
N GLN A 384 29.13 -15.59 -14.00
CA GLN A 384 28.28 -15.61 -12.81
C GLN A 384 29.05 -15.16 -11.55
N MET A 385 28.29 -14.83 -10.52
CA MET A 385 28.78 -14.27 -9.25
C MET A 385 28.89 -15.35 -8.18
N TYR A 386 29.99 -15.36 -7.45
CA TYR A 386 30.31 -16.36 -6.45
C TYR A 386 30.84 -15.73 -5.17
N GLN A 387 30.62 -16.42 -4.07
CA GLN A 387 31.16 -16.08 -2.76
C GLN A 387 31.89 -17.28 -2.16
N ASN A 388 33.02 -17.01 -1.53
CA ASN A 388 33.70 -17.94 -0.63
C ASN A 388 33.85 -17.26 0.72
N ASN A 389 32.86 -17.46 1.60
CA ASN A 389 32.80 -16.80 2.90
C ASN A 389 33.90 -17.27 3.86
N LYS A 390 34.53 -18.43 3.60
CA LYS A 390 35.61 -18.96 4.45
C LYS A 390 36.94 -18.26 4.20
N GLU A 391 37.25 -17.94 2.94
CA GLU A 391 38.55 -17.36 2.56
C GLU A 391 38.46 -15.86 2.24
N HIS A 392 37.28 -15.35 1.86
CA HIS A 392 37.13 -13.98 1.33
C HIS A 392 36.01 -13.16 1.97
N TYR A 393 35.54 -13.53 3.18
CA TYR A 393 34.76 -12.68 4.09
C TYR A 393 33.64 -11.85 3.42
N GLY A 394 32.72 -12.49 2.72
CA GLY A 394 31.54 -11.84 2.13
C GLY A 394 31.77 -11.11 0.79
N LYS A 395 33.01 -11.01 0.30
CA LYS A 395 33.30 -10.42 -1.03
C LYS A 395 32.68 -11.26 -2.14
N VAL A 396 32.06 -10.58 -3.11
CA VAL A 396 31.45 -11.18 -4.31
C VAL A 396 32.45 -11.13 -5.45
N PHE A 397 32.73 -12.28 -6.06
CA PHE A 397 33.63 -12.39 -7.22
C PHE A 397 32.87 -12.86 -8.45
N GLN A 398 33.26 -12.39 -9.62
CA GLN A 398 32.78 -12.90 -10.90
C GLN A 398 33.81 -13.84 -11.51
N LEU A 399 33.39 -15.04 -11.94
CA LEU A 399 34.27 -15.90 -12.75
C LEU A 399 34.40 -15.29 -14.16
N GLN A 400 35.56 -14.73 -14.49
CA GLN A 400 35.79 -14.06 -15.77
C GLN A 400 36.39 -14.96 -16.84
N ALA A 401 37.26 -15.89 -16.46
CA ALA A 401 37.98 -16.75 -17.40
C ALA A 401 38.28 -18.12 -16.79
N LEU A 402 38.53 -19.11 -17.65
CA LEU A 402 39.02 -20.43 -17.31
C LEU A 402 40.32 -20.67 -18.08
N SER A 403 41.35 -21.15 -17.39
CA SER A 403 42.60 -21.64 -17.98
C SER A 403 42.52 -23.16 -18.17
N GLU A 404 43.66 -23.85 -18.34
CA GLU A 404 43.69 -25.31 -18.39
C GLU A 404 43.51 -25.98 -17.01
N THR A 405 43.78 -25.27 -15.91
CA THR A 405 43.77 -25.83 -14.55
C THR A 405 43.14 -24.93 -13.47
N THR A 406 42.88 -23.66 -13.79
CA THR A 406 42.39 -22.64 -12.85
C THR A 406 41.24 -21.83 -13.45
N GLY A 407 40.40 -21.24 -12.59
CA GLY A 407 39.44 -20.20 -12.95
C GLY A 407 39.83 -18.85 -12.34
N THR A 408 39.65 -17.78 -13.11
CA THR A 408 39.99 -16.42 -12.69
C THR A 408 38.73 -15.73 -12.14
N PHE A 409 38.71 -15.51 -10.82
CA PHE A 409 37.62 -14.85 -10.11
C PHE A 409 38.01 -13.39 -9.81
N VAL A 410 37.17 -12.44 -10.20
CA VAL A 410 37.46 -11.00 -10.08
C VAL A 410 36.42 -10.31 -9.20
N HIS A 411 36.89 -9.61 -8.18
CA HIS A 411 36.08 -8.73 -7.33
C HIS A 411 36.44 -7.27 -7.60
N GLN A 412 35.42 -6.44 -7.80
CA GLN A 412 35.56 -4.99 -7.88
C GLN A 412 34.96 -4.34 -6.62
N GLY A 413 35.81 -3.75 -5.78
CA GLY A 413 35.37 -2.91 -4.67
C GLY A 413 34.94 -1.52 -5.14
N VAL A 414 34.27 -0.76 -4.27
CA VAL A 414 33.79 0.60 -4.59
C VAL A 414 34.95 1.58 -4.77
N LEU A 415 35.92 1.52 -3.86
CA LEU A 415 37.09 2.41 -3.81
C LEU A 415 38.41 1.64 -3.91
N GLU A 416 38.33 0.31 -4.05
CA GLU A 416 39.48 -0.59 -4.15
C GLU A 416 39.76 -0.93 -5.61
N PRO A 417 41.03 -1.14 -6.00
CA PRO A 417 41.35 -1.71 -7.31
C PRO A 417 40.76 -3.13 -7.46
N PRO A 418 40.45 -3.58 -8.68
CA PRO A 418 39.96 -4.93 -8.91
C PRO A 418 40.94 -5.97 -8.38
N THR A 419 40.42 -6.88 -7.56
CA THR A 419 41.15 -8.02 -7.03
C THR A 419 40.86 -9.23 -7.91
N SER A 420 41.90 -9.80 -8.53
CA SER A 420 41.81 -11.04 -9.29
C SER A 420 42.48 -12.17 -8.53
N ILE A 421 41.82 -13.32 -8.46
CA ILE A 421 42.36 -14.53 -7.84
C ILE A 421 42.21 -15.71 -8.80
N GLU A 422 43.24 -16.55 -8.83
CA GLU A 422 43.19 -17.81 -9.56
C GLU A 422 42.82 -18.94 -8.61
N VAL A 423 41.75 -19.65 -8.94
CA VAL A 423 41.21 -20.73 -8.14
C VAL A 423 41.41 -22.04 -8.91
N PRO A 424 42.17 -23.01 -8.38
CA PRO A 424 42.27 -24.33 -8.99
C PRO A 424 40.91 -25.02 -9.08
N PHE A 425 40.69 -25.80 -10.14
CA PHE A 425 39.40 -26.49 -10.36
C PHE A 425 38.95 -27.35 -9.17
N GLY A 426 39.89 -28.00 -8.47
CA GLY A 426 39.59 -28.81 -7.28
C GLY A 426 39.03 -28.02 -6.08
N LYS A 427 39.12 -26.67 -6.11
CA LYS A 427 38.57 -25.79 -5.07
C LYS A 427 37.24 -25.13 -5.45
N PHE A 428 36.71 -25.39 -6.64
CA PHE A 428 35.44 -24.78 -7.10
C PHE A 428 34.24 -25.14 -6.21
N CYS A 429 34.26 -26.29 -5.53
CA CYS A 429 33.24 -26.68 -4.55
C CYS A 429 33.14 -25.73 -3.34
N GLN A 430 34.17 -24.91 -3.09
CA GLN A 430 34.19 -23.93 -1.99
C GLN A 430 33.51 -22.61 -2.37
N TRP A 431 33.23 -22.42 -3.66
CA TRP A 431 32.64 -21.22 -4.22
C TRP A 431 31.15 -21.41 -4.46
N ARG A 432 30.34 -20.64 -3.75
CA ARG A 432 28.88 -20.72 -3.82
C ARG A 432 28.33 -19.65 -4.76
N LEU A 433 27.41 -20.04 -5.65
CA LEU A 433 26.69 -19.12 -6.52
C LEU A 433 25.91 -18.10 -5.66
N THR A 434 25.94 -16.82 -6.03
CA THR A 434 25.23 -15.77 -5.32
C THR A 434 24.46 -14.85 -6.27
N LYS A 435 23.31 -14.35 -5.81
CA LYS A 435 22.56 -13.28 -6.48
C LYS A 435 23.05 -11.89 -6.06
N ALA A 436 23.93 -11.82 -5.06
CA ALA A 436 24.55 -10.57 -4.63
C ALA A 436 25.37 -9.96 -5.79
N LYS A 437 25.28 -8.65 -5.94
CA LYS A 437 26.04 -7.90 -6.95
C LYS A 437 27.30 -7.34 -6.33
N MET A 438 28.36 -7.23 -7.13
CA MET A 438 29.50 -6.42 -6.74
C MET A 438 29.05 -4.97 -6.47
N PRO A 439 29.62 -4.31 -5.46
CA PRO A 439 29.25 -2.95 -5.15
C PRO A 439 29.74 -2.02 -6.28
N LYS A 440 28.98 -0.95 -6.56
CA LYS A 440 29.26 -0.01 -7.65
C LYS A 440 29.19 1.42 -7.14
N VAL A 441 30.07 2.27 -7.66
CA VAL A 441 29.98 3.72 -7.46
C VAL A 441 28.75 4.25 -8.19
N CYS A 442 27.92 5.03 -7.49
CA CYS A 442 26.81 5.72 -8.11
C CYS A 442 27.34 6.75 -9.12
N PRO A 443 26.90 6.74 -10.40
CA PRO A 443 27.34 7.72 -11.38
C PRO A 443 27.01 9.16 -10.93
N GLN A 444 27.94 10.10 -11.14
CA GLN A 444 27.77 11.49 -10.69
C GLN A 444 26.47 12.13 -11.19
N GLY A 445 26.09 11.89 -12.45
CA GLY A 445 24.83 12.42 -13.00
C GLY A 445 23.57 11.89 -12.30
N GLN A 446 23.61 10.69 -11.73
CA GLN A 446 22.50 10.17 -10.91
C GLN A 446 22.49 10.79 -9.52
N ILE A 447 23.67 11.08 -8.95
CA ILE A 447 23.78 11.81 -7.67
C ILE A 447 23.20 13.22 -7.84
N ASP A 448 23.60 13.93 -8.89
CA ASP A 448 23.15 15.31 -9.12
C ASP A 448 21.62 15.38 -9.28
N GLN A 449 20.99 14.39 -9.92
CA GLN A 449 19.53 14.28 -10.05
C GLN A 449 18.83 13.75 -8.79
N GLY A 450 19.51 12.92 -8.01
CA GLY A 450 18.98 12.29 -6.80
C GLY A 450 19.01 13.21 -5.58
N LEU A 451 19.96 14.14 -5.52
CA LEU A 451 20.05 15.14 -4.47
C LEU A 451 18.91 16.17 -4.59
N TYR A 452 18.46 16.72 -3.47
CA TYR A 452 17.28 17.58 -3.42
C TYR A 452 17.40 18.82 -4.31
N GLN A 453 18.62 19.32 -4.56
CA GLN A 453 18.87 20.48 -5.43
C GLN A 453 18.54 20.19 -6.90
N GLY A 454 18.83 18.98 -7.38
CA GLY A 454 18.56 18.58 -8.76
C GLY A 454 17.30 17.73 -8.93
N ASN A 455 16.71 17.26 -7.83
CA ASN A 455 15.47 16.50 -7.87
C ASN A 455 14.26 17.40 -8.13
N GLN A 456 13.61 17.20 -9.28
CA GLN A 456 12.49 18.03 -9.71
C GLN A 456 11.28 17.98 -8.75
N LEU A 457 10.97 16.83 -8.15
CA LEU A 457 9.86 16.70 -7.20
C LEU A 457 10.16 17.45 -5.91
N ALA A 458 11.40 17.35 -5.40
CA ALA A 458 11.83 18.11 -4.23
C ALA A 458 11.76 19.62 -4.48
N GLN A 459 12.18 20.09 -5.65
CA GLN A 459 12.07 21.51 -6.03
C GLN A 459 10.61 21.99 -6.13
N GLN A 460 9.70 21.14 -6.62
CA GLN A 460 8.27 21.44 -6.69
C GLN A 460 7.64 21.53 -5.29
N GLU A 461 7.96 20.60 -4.39
CA GLU A 461 7.47 20.66 -3.01
C GLU A 461 8.02 21.87 -2.26
N LEU A 462 9.29 22.21 -2.46
CA LEU A 462 9.87 23.44 -1.89
C LEU A 462 9.12 24.68 -2.37
N ALA A 463 8.82 24.77 -3.67
CA ALA A 463 8.04 25.88 -4.23
C ALA A 463 6.62 25.96 -3.63
N ARG A 464 5.94 24.81 -3.43
CA ARG A 464 4.63 24.75 -2.78
C ARG A 464 4.68 25.30 -1.35
N VAL A 465 5.65 24.84 -0.56
CA VAL A 465 5.81 25.23 0.84
C VAL A 465 6.14 26.73 0.97
N GLU A 466 6.96 27.28 0.07
CA GLU A 466 7.23 28.72 0.03
C GLU A 466 5.96 29.55 -0.21
N VAL A 467 5.07 29.09 -1.10
CA VAL A 467 3.76 29.74 -1.33
C VAL A 467 2.87 29.65 -0.09
N GLU A 468 2.80 28.47 0.56
CA GLU A 468 2.03 28.29 1.79
C GLU A 468 2.52 29.20 2.93
N MET A 469 3.84 29.29 3.10
CA MET A 469 4.47 30.17 4.07
C MET A 469 4.17 31.65 3.77
N ALA A 470 4.27 32.06 2.50
CA ALA A 470 3.96 33.44 2.09
C ALA A 470 2.48 33.77 2.34
N LEU A 471 1.54 32.84 2.09
CA LEU A 471 0.12 33.01 2.41
C LEU A 471 -0.10 33.20 3.91
N HIS A 472 0.56 32.40 4.75
CA HIS A 472 0.49 32.53 6.20
C HIS A 472 1.04 33.88 6.71
N LEU A 473 2.22 34.28 6.22
CA LEU A 473 2.83 35.56 6.58
C LEU A 473 1.97 36.74 6.13
N ALA A 474 1.43 36.69 4.91
CA ALA A 474 0.52 37.71 4.41
C ALA A 474 -0.77 37.79 5.24
N MET A 475 -1.32 36.65 5.68
CA MET A 475 -2.49 36.62 6.56
C MET A 475 -2.19 37.25 7.92
N GLN A 476 -1.02 36.97 8.51
CA GLN A 476 -0.60 37.59 9.77
C GLN A 476 -0.38 39.10 9.61
N ALA A 477 0.27 39.54 8.54
CA ALA A 477 0.53 40.95 8.27
C ALA A 477 -0.75 41.75 7.99
N ASN A 478 -1.79 41.11 7.46
CA ASN A 478 -3.09 41.71 7.16
C ASN A 478 -4.20 41.23 8.12
N HIS A 479 -3.82 40.81 9.34
CA HIS A 479 -4.76 40.30 10.33
C HIS A 479 -5.81 41.37 10.67
N THR A 480 -7.08 40.99 10.57
CA THR A 480 -8.21 41.83 11.00
C THR A 480 -8.60 41.46 12.42
N ALA A 481 -8.70 42.45 13.31
CA ALA A 481 -9.06 42.24 14.70
C ALA A 481 -10.39 41.49 14.85
N ASN A 482 -10.46 40.57 15.81
CA ASN A 482 -11.64 39.70 16.02
C ASN A 482 -12.93 40.48 16.29
N ASP A 483 -12.82 41.69 16.83
CA ASP A 483 -13.98 42.55 17.15
C ASP A 483 -14.42 43.46 15.98
N CYS A 484 -13.79 43.31 14.81
CA CYS A 484 -14.13 44.04 13.59
C CYS A 484 -15.05 43.24 12.65
N LEU A 485 -15.18 41.92 12.80
CA LEU A 485 -15.92 41.05 11.88
C LEU A 485 -17.01 40.27 12.59
N ALA A 486 -18.13 40.07 11.91
CA ALA A 486 -19.16 39.12 12.28
C ALA A 486 -19.48 38.19 11.11
N PHE A 487 -19.62 36.91 11.40
CA PHE A 487 -20.06 35.91 10.43
C PHE A 487 -21.52 35.58 10.71
N ALA A 488 -22.33 35.48 9.66
CA ALA A 488 -23.72 35.07 9.77
C ALA A 488 -23.94 33.75 9.04
N LEU A 489 -24.82 32.92 9.59
CA LEU A 489 -25.40 31.77 8.90
C LEU A 489 -26.86 32.11 8.56
N ASN A 490 -27.35 31.59 7.43
CA ASN A 490 -28.75 31.68 7.02
C ASN A 490 -29.29 33.14 6.91
N PRO A 491 -28.80 33.96 5.96
CA PRO A 491 -27.88 33.59 4.87
C PRO A 491 -26.39 33.69 5.25
N PRO A 492 -25.51 32.89 4.62
CA PRO A 492 -24.08 32.94 4.87
C PRO A 492 -23.46 34.25 4.40
N GLY A 493 -22.76 34.96 5.27
CA GLY A 493 -22.10 36.22 4.95
C GLY A 493 -21.11 36.70 6.00
N VAL A 494 -20.32 37.71 5.65
CA VAL A 494 -19.40 38.39 6.56
C VAL A 494 -19.75 39.88 6.61
N TYR A 495 -19.75 40.44 7.82
CA TYR A 495 -20.14 41.80 8.13
C TYR A 495 -19.02 42.49 8.87
N ILE A 496 -18.90 43.80 8.66
CA ILE A 496 -18.01 44.66 9.43
C ILE A 496 -18.75 45.18 10.65
N LEU A 497 -18.19 45.03 11.84
CA LEU A 497 -18.77 45.53 13.10
C LEU A 497 -18.42 46.99 13.37
N LYS A 498 -17.28 47.47 12.85
CA LYS A 498 -16.76 48.83 13.07
C LYS A 498 -16.45 49.52 11.75
N ALA A 499 -16.89 50.77 11.58
CA ALA A 499 -16.71 51.50 10.33
C ALA A 499 -15.23 51.59 9.90
N ILE A 500 -14.95 51.30 8.62
CA ILE A 500 -13.62 51.40 8.01
C ILE A 500 -13.59 52.66 7.14
N LYS A 501 -12.84 53.68 7.58
CA LYS A 501 -12.88 55.03 6.97
C LYS A 501 -12.14 55.15 5.63
N LYS A 502 -11.23 54.22 5.32
CA LYS A 502 -10.35 54.29 4.14
C LYS A 502 -10.58 53.09 3.23
N ALA A 503 -10.64 53.32 1.92
CA ALA A 503 -10.52 52.25 0.94
C ALA A 503 -9.16 51.53 1.08
N LYS A 504 -9.12 50.24 0.73
CA LYS A 504 -7.93 49.37 0.73
C LYS A 504 -7.27 49.15 2.11
N ALA A 505 -7.99 49.50 3.19
CA ALA A 505 -7.51 49.35 4.56
C ALA A 505 -7.77 47.94 5.11
N LEU A 506 -8.84 47.29 4.64
CA LEU A 506 -9.19 45.92 4.95
C LEU A 506 -8.67 45.02 3.82
N LYS A 507 -7.94 43.96 4.17
CA LYS A 507 -7.41 42.98 3.22
C LYS A 507 -7.60 41.56 3.77
N PHE A 508 -8.22 40.70 2.98
CA PHE A 508 -8.37 39.28 3.29
C PHE A 508 -7.53 38.46 2.33
N VAL A 509 -6.74 37.55 2.88
CA VAL A 509 -5.85 36.68 2.12
C VAL A 509 -6.54 35.35 1.81
N ALA A 510 -6.40 34.90 0.58
CA ALA A 510 -6.97 33.65 0.08
C ALA A 510 -6.25 32.40 0.63
N ILE A 511 -6.10 32.24 1.94
CA ILE A 511 -5.38 31.11 2.52
C ILE A 511 -6.19 29.80 2.46
N GLY A 512 -5.53 28.69 2.17
CA GLY A 512 -6.15 27.39 1.97
C GLY A 512 -5.16 26.32 1.50
N ASN A 513 -5.67 25.21 0.96
CA ASN A 513 -4.84 24.17 0.38
C ASN A 513 -4.23 24.64 -0.94
N VAL A 514 -2.92 24.51 -1.08
CA VAL A 514 -2.16 24.89 -2.27
C VAL A 514 -1.92 23.65 -3.12
N SER A 515 -2.36 23.67 -4.38
CA SER A 515 -2.19 22.55 -5.30
C SER A 515 -1.63 23.01 -6.64
N LYS A 516 -0.78 22.18 -7.25
CA LYS A 516 -0.21 22.49 -8.57
C LYS A 516 -1.29 22.45 -9.65
N VAL A 517 -1.36 23.48 -10.49
CA VAL A 517 -2.30 23.52 -11.60
C VAL A 517 -1.85 22.55 -12.69
N LYS A 518 -2.72 21.59 -13.04
CA LYS A 518 -2.51 20.71 -14.19
C LYS A 518 -2.90 21.48 -15.45
N LYS A 519 -1.95 21.72 -16.36
CA LYS A 519 -2.25 22.31 -17.67
C LYS A 519 -3.24 21.41 -18.42
N LYS A 520 -4.51 21.80 -18.45
CA LYS A 520 -5.49 21.30 -19.41
C LYS A 520 -5.76 22.41 -20.41
N GLU A 521 -5.77 22.08 -21.70
CA GLU A 521 -6.27 22.98 -22.73
C GLU A 521 -7.78 23.15 -22.49
N GLN A 522 -8.19 24.34 -22.05
CA GLN A 522 -9.59 24.69 -21.80
C GLN A 522 -9.92 26.09 -22.33
N PRO A 523 -11.17 26.32 -22.77
CA PRO A 523 -11.60 27.53 -23.48
C PRO A 523 -11.49 28.81 -22.63
N GLU A 524 -11.25 29.94 -23.29
CA GLU A 524 -10.85 31.25 -22.72
C GLU A 524 -11.77 31.80 -21.61
N GLN A 525 -13.05 31.41 -21.55
CA GLN A 525 -14.00 31.91 -20.55
C GLN A 525 -13.79 31.32 -19.13
N ASP A 526 -13.20 30.12 -19.02
CA ASP A 526 -12.86 29.52 -17.71
C ASP A 526 -11.52 30.05 -17.15
N GLN A 527 -10.73 30.75 -17.98
CA GLN A 527 -9.43 31.31 -17.56
C GLN A 527 -9.60 32.49 -16.60
N GLN A 528 -10.66 33.29 -16.74
CA GLN A 528 -10.88 34.47 -15.89
C GLN A 528 -11.27 34.12 -14.44
N VAL A 529 -11.97 32.99 -14.24
CA VAL A 529 -12.34 32.49 -12.90
C VAL A 529 -11.15 31.78 -12.24
N GLN A 530 -10.26 31.16 -13.01
CA GLN A 530 -9.05 30.51 -12.50
C GLN A 530 -7.99 31.51 -11.97
N ILE A 531 -7.88 32.71 -12.54
CA ILE A 531 -6.85 33.69 -12.14
C ILE A 531 -7.01 34.19 -10.70
N GLN A 532 -8.22 34.21 -10.15
CA GLN A 532 -8.54 34.83 -8.85
C GLN A 532 -7.95 34.09 -7.63
N HIS A 533 -7.56 32.82 -7.80
CA HIS A 533 -6.99 31.99 -6.72
C HIS A 533 -5.65 31.37 -7.11
N MET A 534 -4.94 31.98 -8.05
CA MET A 534 -3.68 31.45 -8.56
C MET A 534 -2.47 32.26 -8.09
N VAL A 535 -1.38 31.55 -7.80
CA VAL A 535 -0.07 32.11 -7.46
C VAL A 535 0.96 31.53 -8.42
N LYS A 536 1.76 32.41 -9.03
CA LYS A 536 2.90 32.00 -9.86
C LYS A 536 4.17 32.11 -9.04
N HIS A 537 4.89 31.00 -8.90
CA HIS A 537 6.14 30.97 -8.14
C HIS A 537 7.10 29.92 -8.71
N ARG A 538 8.39 30.28 -8.86
CA ARG A 538 9.45 29.44 -9.44
C ARG A 538 9.08 28.79 -10.79
N GLY A 539 8.37 29.52 -11.64
CA GLY A 539 7.95 29.03 -12.97
C GLY A 539 6.78 28.05 -12.96
N GLU A 540 6.17 27.82 -11.80
CA GLU A 540 5.00 26.95 -11.63
C GLU A 540 3.77 27.78 -11.25
N GLU A 541 2.58 27.22 -11.52
CA GLU A 541 1.29 27.82 -11.18
C GLU A 541 0.59 26.98 -10.12
N TRP A 542 0.15 27.65 -9.05
CA TRP A 542 -0.45 27.05 -7.87
C TRP A 542 -1.86 27.58 -7.69
N SER A 543 -2.85 26.71 -7.55
CA SER A 543 -4.21 27.09 -7.17
C SER A 543 -4.40 26.97 -5.67
N ILE A 544 -5.19 27.88 -5.11
CA ILE A 544 -5.55 27.88 -3.70
C ILE A 544 -7.02 27.52 -3.55
N SER A 545 -7.33 26.59 -2.67
CA SER A 545 -8.69 26.13 -2.38
C SER A 545 -9.00 26.25 -0.89
N ALA A 546 -10.23 26.63 -0.56
CA ALA A 546 -10.63 26.83 0.83
C ALA A 546 -10.45 25.56 1.67
N TRP A 547 -9.98 25.71 2.90
CA TRP A 547 -10.16 24.68 3.93
C TRP A 547 -11.63 24.53 4.30
N LYS A 548 -11.97 23.41 4.96
CA LYS A 548 -13.30 23.20 5.52
C LYS A 548 -13.66 24.36 6.47
N GLN A 549 -14.68 25.13 6.09
CA GLN A 549 -15.17 26.28 6.86
C GLN A 549 -16.15 25.82 7.94
N ASP A 550 -16.20 26.54 9.06
CA ASP A 550 -17.18 26.27 10.09
C ASP A 550 -18.58 26.77 9.69
N GLN A 551 -19.58 25.88 9.64
CA GLN A 551 -20.93 26.20 9.14
C GLN A 551 -22.04 26.00 10.17
N THR A 552 -21.70 25.62 11.41
CA THR A 552 -22.71 25.23 12.40
C THR A 552 -22.76 26.13 13.62
N PHE A 553 -21.68 26.86 13.96
CA PHE A 553 -21.54 27.80 15.09
C PHE A 553 -21.94 27.30 16.51
N ASP A 554 -22.54 26.11 16.61
CA ASP A 554 -23.18 25.57 17.82
C ASP A 554 -22.38 24.40 18.44
N GLN A 555 -21.16 24.15 17.97
CA GLN A 555 -20.26 23.10 18.46
C GLN A 555 -18.84 23.67 18.60
N ASP A 556 -18.03 23.10 19.50
CA ASP A 556 -16.57 23.32 19.56
C ASP A 556 -15.91 22.79 18.27
N SER A 557 -16.16 23.49 17.17
CA SER A 557 -15.74 23.16 15.82
C SER A 557 -14.26 23.47 15.69
N LYS A 558 -13.46 22.47 15.32
CA LYS A 558 -12.04 22.66 14.95
C LYS A 558 -11.88 23.24 13.53
N ASN A 559 -12.98 23.62 12.88
CA ASN A 559 -12.95 24.18 11.53
C ASN A 559 -12.63 25.68 11.58
N HIS A 560 -12.09 26.21 10.49
CA HIS A 560 -11.60 27.59 10.44
C HIS A 560 -12.66 28.53 9.85
N LEU A 561 -12.59 29.81 10.23
CA LEU A 561 -13.32 30.90 9.59
C LEU A 561 -12.33 31.83 8.91
N ASN A 562 -12.28 31.78 7.57
CA ASN A 562 -11.48 32.71 6.79
C ASN A 562 -12.42 33.68 6.04
N PRO A 563 -12.41 34.98 6.38
CA PRO A 563 -13.27 36.00 5.76
C PRO A 563 -13.23 36.02 4.23
N TYR A 564 -12.07 35.74 3.63
CA TYR A 564 -11.90 35.73 2.17
C TYR A 564 -12.92 34.82 1.48
N TRP A 565 -13.16 33.63 2.04
CA TRP A 565 -14.09 32.64 1.47
C TRP A 565 -15.57 32.89 1.83
N TRP A 566 -15.84 33.89 2.68
CA TRP A 566 -17.17 34.26 3.15
C TRP A 566 -17.75 35.51 2.49
N VAL A 567 -16.90 36.34 1.87
CA VAL A 567 -17.37 37.44 1.02
C VAL A 567 -18.11 36.85 -0.18
N LYS A 568 -19.37 37.24 -0.37
CA LYS A 568 -20.22 36.69 -1.43
C LYS A 568 -20.14 37.51 -2.71
N PRO A 569 -20.29 36.89 -3.90
CA PRO A 569 -20.49 37.64 -5.12
C PRO A 569 -21.83 38.39 -5.08
N CYS A 570 -21.88 39.56 -5.72
CA CYS A 570 -23.09 40.32 -5.98
C CYS A 570 -23.11 40.81 -7.43
N GLU A 571 -24.29 40.86 -8.03
CA GLU A 571 -24.50 41.34 -9.41
C GLU A 571 -24.73 42.85 -9.48
N ASP A 572 -24.91 43.50 -8.32
CA ASP A 572 -25.07 44.94 -8.19
C ASP A 572 -23.69 45.56 -7.89
N GLU A 573 -23.17 46.30 -8.86
CA GLU A 573 -21.87 46.98 -8.77
C GLU A 573 -21.87 48.06 -7.69
N GLU A 574 -23.01 48.71 -7.43
CA GLU A 574 -23.13 49.72 -6.37
C GLU A 574 -23.17 49.08 -4.98
N ALA A 575 -23.74 47.87 -4.87
CA ALA A 575 -23.73 47.10 -3.62
C ALA A 575 -22.36 46.46 -3.32
N ALA A 576 -21.53 46.22 -4.35
CA ALA A 576 -20.18 45.70 -4.16
C ALA A 576 -19.29 46.69 -3.41
N ASN A 577 -18.59 46.19 -2.40
CA ASN A 577 -17.72 46.98 -1.53
C ASN A 577 -16.34 46.34 -1.30
N MET A 578 -16.09 45.19 -1.95
CA MET A 578 -14.83 44.49 -2.02
C MET A 578 -14.38 44.32 -3.47
N GLU A 579 -13.07 44.36 -3.71
CA GLU A 579 -12.42 44.14 -5.00
C GLU A 579 -11.26 43.15 -4.87
N PHE A 580 -10.97 42.41 -5.94
CA PHE A 580 -9.78 41.57 -6.00
C PHE A 580 -8.54 42.44 -6.20
N ALA A 581 -7.50 42.15 -5.43
CA ALA A 581 -6.21 42.79 -5.50
C ALA A 581 -5.09 41.79 -5.22
N THR A 582 -3.86 42.27 -5.19
CA THR A 582 -2.70 41.45 -4.82
C THR A 582 -1.86 42.11 -3.73
N VAL A 583 -1.16 41.29 -2.96
CA VAL A 583 -0.10 41.71 -2.04
C VAL A 583 1.18 40.95 -2.35
N SER A 584 2.32 41.59 -2.16
CA SER A 584 3.62 40.92 -2.26
C SER A 584 4.10 40.52 -0.87
N GLN A 585 4.46 39.25 -0.70
CA GLN A 585 5.05 38.72 0.52
C GLN A 585 6.23 37.82 0.14
N GLU A 586 7.42 38.10 0.67
CA GLU A 586 8.66 37.38 0.31
C GLU A 586 8.93 37.31 -1.21
N GLY A 587 8.56 38.36 -1.95
CA GLY A 587 8.68 38.40 -3.42
C GLY A 587 7.65 37.57 -4.18
N ILE A 588 6.68 36.95 -3.49
CA ILE A 588 5.58 36.19 -4.07
C ILE A 588 4.32 37.07 -4.12
N THR A 589 3.68 37.15 -5.29
CA THR A 589 2.43 37.89 -5.49
C THR A 589 1.23 37.02 -5.14
N LEU A 590 0.47 37.42 -4.13
CA LEU A 590 -0.64 36.66 -3.56
C LEU A 590 -1.99 37.36 -3.79
N PRO A 591 -3.06 36.62 -4.13
CA PRO A 591 -4.40 37.18 -4.29
C PRO A 591 -5.03 37.55 -2.94
N VAL A 592 -5.68 38.71 -2.90
CA VAL A 592 -6.43 39.21 -1.74
C VAL A 592 -7.76 39.83 -2.16
N LEU A 593 -8.70 39.90 -1.24
CA LEU A 593 -9.88 40.78 -1.34
C LEU A 593 -9.63 42.01 -0.48
N GLN A 594 -9.85 43.19 -1.02
CA GLN A 594 -9.73 44.44 -0.26
C GLN A 594 -10.97 45.30 -0.42
N ASN A 595 -11.24 46.17 0.55
CA ASN A 595 -12.39 47.06 0.45
C ASN A 595 -12.16 48.14 -0.62
N SER A 596 -13.09 48.29 -1.56
CA SER A 596 -12.99 49.27 -2.66
C SER A 596 -13.37 50.69 -2.22
N LYS A 597 -14.21 50.80 -1.18
CA LYS A 597 -14.73 52.06 -0.63
C LYS A 597 -14.74 52.04 0.92
N PRO A 598 -14.91 53.20 1.59
CA PRO A 598 -15.17 53.22 3.03
C PRO A 598 -16.39 52.36 3.39
N LEU A 599 -16.33 51.65 4.51
CA LEU A 599 -17.37 50.72 4.96
C LEU A 599 -18.05 51.27 6.22
N ALA A 600 -19.38 51.26 6.24
CA ALA A 600 -20.15 51.59 7.42
C ALA A 600 -20.12 50.45 8.44
N ALA A 601 -20.43 50.77 9.70
CA ALA A 601 -20.63 49.73 10.71
C ALA A 601 -21.88 48.90 10.36
N LYS A 602 -21.80 47.59 10.58
CA LYS A 602 -22.81 46.56 10.27
C LYS A 602 -23.06 46.35 8.77
N GLU A 603 -22.18 46.83 7.91
CA GLU A 603 -22.28 46.60 6.46
C GLU A 603 -21.82 45.18 6.10
N GLN A 604 -22.54 44.53 5.20
CA GLN A 604 -22.19 43.21 4.65
C GLN A 604 -21.19 43.35 3.51
N LEU A 605 -20.26 42.41 3.39
CA LEU A 605 -19.22 42.46 2.36
C LEU A 605 -19.58 41.66 1.10
N PHE A 606 -19.43 42.30 -0.05
CA PHE A 606 -19.68 41.72 -1.37
C PHE A 606 -18.61 42.13 -2.38
N TYR A 607 -18.27 41.22 -3.30
CA TYR A 607 -17.50 41.56 -4.50
C TYR A 607 -18.39 41.49 -5.74
N TYR A 608 -18.12 42.34 -6.73
CA TYR A 608 -18.90 42.38 -7.95
C TYR A 608 -18.62 41.16 -8.84
N LYS A 609 -19.69 40.51 -9.32
CA LYS A 609 -19.64 39.46 -10.35
C LYS A 609 -20.76 39.71 -11.36
N PRO A 610 -20.46 40.08 -12.61
CA PRO A 610 -21.48 40.35 -13.62
C PRO A 610 -22.30 39.10 -13.96
N LYS A 611 -23.59 39.27 -14.29
CA LYS A 611 -24.48 38.20 -14.79
C LYS A 611 -23.92 37.62 -16.09
N ASN A 612 -23.51 36.36 -16.08
CA ASN A 612 -23.27 35.62 -17.32
C ASN A 612 -24.63 35.31 -17.97
N ASN A 613 -24.88 35.85 -19.17
CA ASN A 613 -26.11 35.65 -19.94
C ASN A 613 -26.24 34.25 -20.59
N GLN A 614 -25.79 33.18 -19.90
CA GLN A 614 -26.02 31.80 -20.33
C GLN A 614 -26.19 30.88 -19.12
N GLN A 615 -27.40 30.89 -18.54
CA GLN A 615 -27.99 29.74 -17.83
C GLN A 615 -29.51 29.91 -17.71
N ALA A 616 -30.17 30.08 -18.85
CA ALA A 616 -31.58 29.73 -18.98
C ALA A 616 -31.68 28.21 -19.26
N ALA A 617 -31.45 27.40 -18.23
CA ALA A 617 -31.92 26.01 -18.07
C ALA A 617 -31.15 25.33 -16.92
N ILE A 618 -31.72 25.35 -15.72
CA ILE A 618 -31.90 24.21 -14.79
C ILE A 618 -32.47 24.84 -13.51
N GLY A 619 -33.72 24.48 -13.24
CA GLY A 619 -34.58 25.16 -12.28
C GLY A 619 -34.15 25.06 -10.82
N SER A 620 -34.60 26.05 -10.09
CA SER A 620 -34.94 26.01 -8.67
C SER A 620 -35.45 24.64 -8.21
N GLN A 621 -34.70 23.95 -7.36
CA GLN A 621 -35.29 23.02 -6.38
C GLN A 621 -34.66 23.29 -5.01
N GLY A 622 -35.42 23.99 -4.18
CA GLY A 622 -35.30 23.90 -2.72
C GLY A 622 -35.76 22.53 -2.22
N PRO A 623 -35.53 22.22 -0.92
CA PRO A 623 -35.78 20.91 -0.35
C PRO A 623 -37.28 20.55 -0.42
N ALA A 624 -37.56 19.34 -0.92
CA ALA A 624 -38.91 18.83 -1.08
C ALA A 624 -39.64 18.68 0.26
N ALA A 625 -40.73 19.42 0.43
CA ALA A 625 -41.71 19.22 1.50
C ALA A 625 -42.46 17.89 1.30
N LYS A 626 -42.48 17.04 2.33
CA LYS A 626 -43.25 15.79 2.39
C LYS A 626 -44.76 16.08 2.27
N LYS A 627 -45.41 15.62 1.19
CA LYS A 627 -46.88 15.55 1.11
C LYS A 627 -47.40 14.27 1.76
N LYS A 628 -48.24 14.44 2.79
CA LYS A 628 -49.13 13.43 3.38
C LYS A 628 -50.02 12.81 2.29
N LYS A 629 -50.06 11.48 2.20
CA LYS A 629 -51.13 10.74 1.51
C LYS A 629 -52.33 10.62 2.45
N THR A 630 -53.42 11.30 2.12
CA THR A 630 -54.75 11.01 2.65
C THR A 630 -55.37 9.85 1.87
N SER A 631 -55.89 8.90 2.63
CA SER A 631 -56.71 7.77 2.19
C SER A 631 -57.99 8.21 1.50
N LYS A 632 -58.34 7.51 0.42
CA LYS A 632 -59.69 7.00 0.16
C LYS A 632 -59.57 5.69 -0.59
#